data_AF-K2RFS9-F1
#
_entry.id   AF-K2RFS9-F1
#
_cell.length_a   1.000
_cell.length_b   1.000
_cell.length_c   1.000
_cell.angle_alpha   90.00
_cell.angle_beta   90.00
_cell.angle_gamma   90.00
#
_symmetry.space_group_name_H-M   'P 1'
#
loop_
_entity.id
_entity.type
_entity.pdbx_description
1 polymer ?
#
loop_
_entity_poly.entity_id
_entity_poly.type
_entity_poly.pdbx_seq_one_letter_code
_entity_poly.pdbx_strand_id
1 'polypeptide(L)'
;MIRQSSRSSWCWPRRLCLTRTKRLTLTRYRKPCIASHVQTVLHRCHLPTPSIYHELPLFCFRSLTLSHDRRTHKLLMLAIRNMANVHTLRIVYGHYFLSYGLIWGFMHPHRPRNISLKRLWLENNSLAMPQAGPIGSSHWPDVSGLTSLRIRRLSYLNDTTQDNVMMEGMTLSRGNVRRKLLQNGLGGEYTTTIDKVLPDGIMSHMSVSEAVRLDNIIYDGLPEVKDFLDCTHVPEDMQMESSRPAIPADFLMTLLGDTTSTLSSLNLDMLLSHDAYRSRDEALVRNMLSHLSQLRFPNLRAFQMRNIMTPWTSLPRGTYLLDRIEAPHVNAPPAIDFLDFMEAHPNVKCLAWPMESFFSHQRAYGETAAQQERIISNLARTLTELRVDTTFRFDTDTINPGDLHSATGAVARRWRFITNFASRMMKVEHLKMEGGIPREEKHETVRALWKCPLSKVVMITNASPIGNSWGSTDLFPVATEDEWDLSEEDLNALKETASKPPTPPGQDFEFIPQYDWLRPSLMLHTVACFHADTVTELKFCGYVGAPILFAPTELSHPLLLPLRHFHNLRNLTMSMWLDTNFEGSHRDEEIIQFWINTRDPDTTALVAIIPDDSSDSDFNIEDSGDEDAGESQHRRVRNRAVTPPGAADPELQFYQQIQQHIADNPDDPFPLPDDHQEFPLSSQQPSAFAASAHPTPSASIALAPNHDNPQPITHHLVAVTADPVTGPEPVLASSRPLSWPRRLHSLYAPRAIAAQVARQIGPYLSQQAKGAAGGVVVRASFCLGHANGWGTVFDIDIGVGLGEGNVSPGAGGAGTGEGKVLWWEGPREEAERRRWWGKARARRWF
;
A
#
# COMPACT_ATOMS: atom_id res chain seq x y z
N MET A 1 -36.48 17.57 -21.50
CA MET A 1 -36.21 16.21 -20.97
C MET A 1 -34.90 15.73 -21.56
N ILE A 2 -34.03 15.18 -20.71
CA ILE A 2 -32.69 14.55 -20.89
C ILE A 2 -31.69 15.25 -19.96
N ARG A 3 -31.71 14.80 -18.69
CA ARG A 3 -30.64 14.97 -17.72
C ARG A 3 -29.58 13.91 -18.04
N GLN A 4 -28.39 14.31 -18.48
CA GLN A 4 -27.20 13.47 -18.37
C GLN A 4 -26.30 14.05 -17.28
N SER A 5 -26.24 13.36 -16.15
CA SER A 5 -25.26 13.64 -15.09
C SER A 5 -23.91 13.02 -15.47
N SER A 6 -23.02 13.79 -16.05
CA SER A 6 -21.63 13.38 -16.26
C SER A 6 -20.76 13.88 -15.10
N ARG A 7 -20.61 13.04 -14.06
CA ARG A 7 -19.52 13.19 -13.09
C ARG A 7 -18.23 12.72 -13.75
N SER A 8 -17.48 13.61 -14.38
CA SER A 8 -16.18 13.27 -14.97
C SER A 8 -15.05 13.43 -13.94
N SER A 9 -14.61 12.33 -13.33
CA SER A 9 -13.35 12.27 -12.58
C SER A 9 -12.21 11.87 -13.52
N TRP A 10 -11.29 12.80 -13.81
CA TRP A 10 -10.16 12.55 -14.70
C TRP A 10 -8.94 12.12 -13.88
N CYS A 11 -8.40 10.94 -14.18
CA CYS A 11 -7.15 10.44 -13.59
C CYS A 11 -6.06 10.37 -14.67
N TRP A 12 -4.85 10.78 -14.31
CA TRP A 12 -3.64 10.70 -15.14
C TRP A 12 -3.24 9.21 -15.35
N PRO A 13 -3.07 8.71 -16.60
CA PRO A 13 -2.65 7.33 -16.87
C PRO A 13 -1.17 7.07 -16.59
N ARG A 14 -0.80 5.79 -16.37
CA ARG A 14 0.46 5.29 -15.78
C ARG A 14 1.77 5.41 -16.58
N ARG A 15 1.78 5.97 -17.80
CA ARG A 15 3.02 6.21 -18.56
C ARG A 15 3.02 7.65 -19.06
N LEU A 16 3.60 8.55 -18.27
CA LEU A 16 3.57 10.00 -18.53
C LEU A 16 4.98 10.56 -18.58
N CYS A 17 5.48 10.70 -19.82
CA CYS A 17 6.63 11.54 -20.12
C CYS A 17 6.31 13.02 -19.82
N LEU A 18 7.31 13.81 -19.40
CA LEU A 18 7.16 15.25 -19.13
C LEU A 18 6.50 16.01 -20.29
N THR A 19 6.75 15.56 -21.52
CA THR A 19 6.18 16.09 -22.77
C THR A 19 4.64 16.06 -22.77
N ARG A 20 4.03 14.95 -22.31
CA ARG A 20 2.57 14.84 -22.20
C ARG A 20 1.99 15.67 -21.06
N THR A 21 2.70 15.79 -19.93
CA THR A 21 2.30 16.67 -18.82
C THR A 21 2.30 18.13 -19.26
N LYS A 22 3.33 18.57 -20.00
CA LYS A 22 3.41 19.91 -20.58
C LYS A 22 2.27 20.15 -21.58
N ARG A 23 2.01 19.23 -22.52
CA ARG A 23 0.88 19.35 -23.47
C ARG A 23 -0.51 19.35 -22.82
N LEU A 24 -0.74 18.54 -21.78
CA LEU A 24 -2.02 18.52 -21.07
C LEU A 24 -2.26 19.82 -20.30
N THR A 25 -1.21 20.35 -19.66
CA THR A 25 -1.26 21.62 -18.93
C THR A 25 -1.56 22.78 -19.89
N LEU A 26 -0.92 22.80 -21.07
CA LEU A 26 -1.25 23.73 -22.16
C LEU A 26 -2.70 23.57 -22.65
N THR A 27 -3.19 22.34 -22.80
CA THR A 27 -4.58 22.07 -23.22
C THR A 27 -5.59 22.63 -22.21
N ARG A 28 -5.32 22.50 -20.91
CA ARG A 28 -6.18 23.04 -19.84
C ARG A 28 -6.20 24.56 -19.85
N TYR A 29 -5.06 25.20 -20.13
CA TYR A 29 -5.03 26.64 -20.34
C TYR A 29 -5.85 27.07 -21.56
N ARG A 30 -5.62 26.44 -22.72
CA ARG A 30 -6.31 26.78 -23.97
C ARG A 30 -7.82 26.51 -23.95
N LYS A 31 -8.32 25.75 -22.96
CA LYS A 31 -9.73 25.42 -22.81
C LYS A 31 -10.23 25.72 -21.38
N PRO A 32 -10.39 27.01 -20.99
CA PRO A 32 -10.81 27.41 -19.64
C PRO A 32 -12.14 26.78 -19.22
N CYS A 33 -13.10 26.65 -20.15
CA CYS A 33 -14.37 25.98 -19.90
C CYS A 33 -14.15 24.54 -19.38
N ILE A 34 -13.28 23.76 -20.03
CA ILE A 34 -13.00 22.37 -19.61
C ILE A 34 -12.20 22.33 -18.31
N ALA A 35 -11.23 23.23 -18.11
CA ALA A 35 -10.46 23.33 -16.87
C ALA A 35 -11.33 23.68 -15.66
N SER A 36 -12.35 24.54 -15.84
CA SER A 36 -13.27 24.90 -14.77
C SER A 36 -14.06 23.71 -14.24
N HIS A 37 -14.28 22.64 -15.02
CA HIS A 37 -14.97 21.44 -14.55
C HIS A 37 -14.10 20.52 -13.66
N VAL A 38 -12.81 20.83 -13.48
CA VAL A 38 -11.92 20.03 -12.63
C VAL A 38 -12.22 20.30 -11.17
N GLN A 39 -12.56 19.24 -10.43
CA GLN A 39 -12.88 19.26 -9.00
C GLN A 39 -11.76 18.69 -8.12
N THR A 40 -11.02 17.72 -8.67
CA THR A 40 -9.94 17.02 -7.97
C THR A 40 -8.70 16.99 -8.84
N VAL A 41 -7.57 17.36 -8.25
CA VAL A 41 -6.25 17.22 -8.87
C VAL A 41 -5.46 16.17 -8.11
N LEU A 42 -5.09 15.11 -8.83
CA LEU A 42 -4.13 14.11 -8.36
C LEU A 42 -2.85 14.26 -9.16
N HIS A 43 -1.78 14.70 -8.49
CA HIS A 43 -0.43 14.60 -9.01
C HIS A 43 0.22 13.32 -8.48
N ARG A 44 0.77 12.51 -9.39
CA ARG A 44 1.54 11.31 -9.05
C ARG A 44 2.78 11.25 -9.93
N CYS A 45 3.96 11.04 -9.33
CA CYS A 45 5.15 10.75 -10.13
C CYS A 45 4.98 9.43 -10.90
N HIS A 46 5.58 9.36 -12.08
CA HIS A 46 5.60 8.15 -12.89
C HIS A 46 6.49 7.06 -12.28
N LEU A 47 7.47 7.45 -11.46
CA LEU A 47 8.30 6.52 -10.71
C LEU A 47 7.50 5.86 -9.58
N PRO A 48 7.74 4.59 -9.29
CA PRO A 48 7.21 3.91 -8.12
C PRO A 48 7.55 4.63 -6.81
N THR A 49 6.61 4.65 -5.87
CA THR A 49 6.86 5.15 -4.52
C THR A 49 7.94 4.30 -3.84
N PRO A 50 8.82 4.89 -3.02
CA PRO A 50 9.85 4.13 -2.34
C PRO A 50 9.23 3.05 -1.43
N SER A 51 9.95 1.93 -1.31
CA SER A 51 9.68 0.88 -0.34
C SER A 51 9.59 1.46 1.06
N ILE A 52 8.54 1.10 1.79
CA ILE A 52 8.23 1.71 3.07
C ILE A 52 9.17 1.29 4.20
N TYR A 53 9.88 0.18 4.03
CA TYR A 53 10.76 -0.40 5.04
C TYR A 53 12.20 0.09 4.86
N HIS A 54 12.75 -0.04 3.65
CA HIS A 54 14.19 0.16 3.43
C HIS A 54 14.54 1.45 2.71
N GLU A 55 13.66 1.93 1.85
CA GLU A 55 13.95 3.11 1.01
C GLU A 55 13.41 4.38 1.65
N LEU A 56 12.15 4.38 2.07
CA LEU A 56 11.46 5.56 2.61
C LEU A 56 12.26 6.29 3.70
N PRO A 57 12.90 5.61 4.68
CA PRO A 57 13.71 6.28 5.70
C PRO A 57 14.97 6.99 5.14
N LEU A 58 15.48 6.54 4.00
CA LEU A 58 16.69 7.04 3.35
C LEU A 58 16.38 8.09 2.26
N PHE A 59 15.10 8.30 1.94
CA PHE A 59 14.67 9.16 0.83
C PHE A 59 14.41 10.60 1.27
N CYS A 60 15.12 11.53 0.62
CA CYS A 60 14.84 12.96 0.65
C CYS A 60 13.93 13.34 -0.52
N PHE A 61 12.78 13.93 -0.20
CA PHE A 61 11.79 14.33 -1.22
C PHE A 61 12.03 15.73 -1.79
N ARG A 62 13.03 16.47 -1.28
CA ARG A 62 13.46 17.77 -1.81
C ARG A 62 14.48 17.62 -2.95
N SER A 63 14.06 16.96 -4.03
CA SER A 63 14.86 16.89 -5.25
C SER A 63 14.92 18.26 -5.94
N LEU A 64 16.12 18.80 -6.09
CA LEU A 64 16.33 20.14 -6.65
C LEU A 64 16.57 20.16 -8.17
N THR A 65 16.79 19.00 -8.81
CA THR A 65 16.93 18.90 -10.27
C THR A 65 15.61 18.55 -10.97
N LEU A 66 14.61 18.04 -10.24
CA LEU A 66 13.32 17.63 -10.80
C LEU A 66 12.32 18.79 -10.87
N SER A 67 11.79 19.02 -12.08
CA SER A 67 10.76 20.03 -12.34
C SER A 67 11.16 21.45 -11.91
N HIS A 68 12.46 21.77 -11.99
CA HIS A 68 13.02 23.08 -11.60
C HIS A 68 12.80 24.17 -12.66
N ASP A 69 12.62 23.79 -13.93
CA ASP A 69 12.53 24.72 -15.05
C ASP A 69 11.38 25.74 -14.92
N ARG A 70 11.69 27.03 -15.07
CA ARG A 70 10.76 28.17 -14.93
C ARG A 70 9.60 28.13 -15.92
N ARG A 71 9.81 27.61 -17.15
CA ARG A 71 8.75 27.47 -18.16
C ARG A 71 7.71 26.45 -17.68
N THR A 72 8.14 25.42 -16.95
CA THR A 72 7.24 24.42 -16.35
C THR A 72 6.37 25.06 -15.26
N HIS A 73 6.96 25.89 -14.39
CA HIS A 73 6.22 26.63 -13.35
C HIS A 73 5.23 27.62 -13.94
N LYS A 74 5.66 28.37 -14.97
CA LYS A 74 4.80 29.31 -15.70
C LYS A 74 3.56 28.60 -16.26
N LEU A 75 3.77 27.47 -16.93
CA LEU A 75 2.70 26.66 -17.50
C LEU A 75 1.74 26.12 -16.43
N LEU A 76 2.30 25.64 -15.31
CA LEU A 76 1.52 25.16 -14.16
C LEU A 76 0.60 26.27 -13.63
N MET A 77 1.13 27.47 -13.41
CA MET A 77 0.35 28.58 -12.85
C MET A 77 -0.78 29.03 -13.77
N LEU A 78 -0.52 29.07 -15.08
CA LEU A 78 -1.54 29.34 -16.10
C LEU A 78 -2.67 28.30 -16.07
N ALA A 79 -2.36 27.02 -15.89
CA ALA A 79 -3.39 25.98 -15.79
C ALA A 79 -4.19 26.07 -14.48
N ILE A 80 -3.52 26.31 -13.35
CA ILE A 80 -4.17 26.45 -12.03
C ILE A 80 -5.21 27.57 -12.02
N ARG A 81 -4.90 28.70 -12.66
CA ARG A 81 -5.82 29.85 -12.78
C ARG A 81 -7.16 29.48 -13.44
N ASN A 82 -7.14 28.56 -14.39
CA ASN A 82 -8.35 28.12 -15.10
C ASN A 82 -9.12 27.01 -14.36
N MET A 83 -8.50 26.35 -13.38
CA MET A 83 -9.10 25.26 -12.61
C MET A 83 -9.90 25.79 -11.40
N ALA A 84 -10.88 26.67 -11.62
CA ALA A 84 -11.56 27.44 -10.57
C ALA A 84 -12.40 26.63 -9.56
N ASN A 85 -12.74 25.37 -9.85
CA ASN A 85 -13.61 24.53 -9.01
C ASN A 85 -12.86 23.41 -8.26
N VAL A 86 -11.52 23.42 -8.28
CA VAL A 86 -10.73 22.41 -7.55
C VAL A 86 -10.87 22.60 -6.05
N HIS A 87 -11.40 21.57 -5.39
CA HIS A 87 -11.56 21.51 -3.94
C HIS A 87 -10.79 20.35 -3.30
N THR A 88 -10.14 19.49 -4.09
CA THR A 88 -9.28 18.40 -3.59
C THR A 88 -7.95 18.43 -4.31
N LEU A 89 -6.86 18.60 -3.57
CA LEU A 89 -5.49 18.47 -4.06
C LEU A 89 -4.85 17.26 -3.39
N ARG A 90 -4.40 16.30 -4.21
CA ARG A 90 -3.64 15.15 -3.77
C ARG A 90 -2.31 15.07 -4.51
N ILE A 91 -1.24 14.89 -3.76
CA ILE A 91 0.11 14.70 -4.28
C ILE A 91 0.64 13.37 -3.74
N VAL A 92 1.09 12.49 -4.62
CA VAL A 92 1.69 11.19 -4.29
C VAL A 92 3.04 11.09 -4.96
N TYR A 93 4.09 10.97 -4.17
CA TYR A 93 5.47 10.97 -4.65
C TYR A 93 5.81 12.20 -5.49
N GLY A 94 5.41 13.37 -5.03
CA GLY A 94 5.52 14.60 -5.82
C GLY A 94 6.94 15.12 -5.93
N HIS A 95 7.33 15.63 -7.10
CA HIS A 95 8.60 16.35 -7.25
C HIS A 95 8.52 17.64 -6.45
N TYR A 96 9.63 18.06 -5.83
CA TYR A 96 9.65 19.20 -4.91
C TYR A 96 9.04 20.47 -5.51
N PHE A 97 9.60 20.98 -6.61
CA PHE A 97 9.14 22.24 -7.21
C PHE A 97 7.72 22.16 -7.79
N LEU A 98 7.32 21.00 -8.32
CA LEU A 98 5.97 20.81 -8.84
C LEU A 98 4.95 20.73 -7.70
N SER A 99 5.29 20.05 -6.61
CA SER A 99 4.45 19.98 -5.41
C SER A 99 4.30 21.36 -4.77
N TYR A 100 5.39 22.11 -4.69
CA TYR A 100 5.38 23.49 -4.24
C TYR A 100 4.45 24.34 -5.13
N GLY A 101 4.64 24.36 -6.44
CA GLY A 101 3.80 25.15 -7.34
C GLY A 101 2.31 24.74 -7.31
N LEU A 102 2.01 23.46 -7.09
CA LEU A 102 0.64 22.99 -6.91
C LEU A 102 0.03 23.48 -5.59
N ILE A 103 0.71 23.27 -4.46
CA ILE A 103 0.21 23.69 -3.13
C ILE A 103 0.05 25.21 -3.12
N TRP A 104 1.11 25.94 -3.50
CA TRP A 104 1.12 27.38 -3.61
C TRP A 104 0.01 27.89 -4.52
N GLY A 105 -0.02 27.41 -5.75
CA GLY A 105 -0.95 27.90 -6.75
C GLY A 105 -2.41 27.68 -6.38
N PHE A 106 -2.76 26.51 -5.86
CA PHE A 106 -4.13 26.21 -5.47
C PHE A 106 -4.58 26.96 -4.21
N MET A 107 -3.64 27.28 -3.31
CA MET A 107 -3.90 28.06 -2.10
C MET A 107 -3.67 29.56 -2.29
N HIS A 108 -3.20 30.02 -3.45
CA HIS A 108 -2.88 31.43 -3.66
C HIS A 108 -4.10 32.35 -3.39
N PRO A 109 -3.99 33.43 -2.59
CA PRO A 109 -5.12 34.29 -2.21
C PRO A 109 -5.83 34.91 -3.41
N HIS A 110 -5.08 35.31 -4.44
CA HIS A 110 -5.61 35.94 -5.65
C HIS A 110 -5.97 34.94 -6.75
N ARG A 111 -5.92 33.63 -6.49
CA ARG A 111 -6.33 32.64 -7.49
C ARG A 111 -7.83 32.79 -7.80
N PRO A 112 -8.22 32.92 -9.08
CA PRO A 112 -9.61 32.82 -9.48
C PRO A 112 -10.18 31.45 -9.09
N ARG A 113 -11.23 31.46 -8.26
CA ARG A 113 -11.88 30.25 -7.76
C ARG A 113 -13.34 30.52 -7.43
N ASN A 114 -14.19 29.55 -7.72
CA ASN A 114 -15.58 29.56 -7.24
C ASN A 114 -15.71 28.76 -5.93
N ILE A 115 -14.74 27.89 -5.66
CA ILE A 115 -14.71 27.02 -4.49
C ILE A 115 -13.30 27.02 -3.90
N SER A 116 -13.21 27.14 -2.58
CA SER A 116 -11.95 27.03 -1.85
C SER A 116 -11.43 25.58 -1.80
N LEU A 117 -10.12 25.43 -1.58
CA LEU A 117 -9.52 24.11 -1.43
C LEU A 117 -9.99 23.48 -0.12
N LYS A 118 -10.71 22.36 -0.20
CA LYS A 118 -11.28 21.67 0.98
C LYS A 118 -10.42 20.55 1.52
N ARG A 119 -9.60 19.92 0.67
CA ARG A 119 -8.83 18.72 1.02
C ARG A 119 -7.42 18.82 0.47
N LEU A 120 -6.42 18.65 1.34
CA LEU A 120 -5.01 18.62 1.00
C LEU A 120 -4.42 17.30 1.49
N TRP A 121 -4.05 16.43 0.55
CA TRP A 121 -3.52 15.10 0.85
C TRP A 121 -2.13 14.90 0.25
N LEU A 122 -1.15 14.71 1.12
CA LEU A 122 0.28 14.67 0.81
C LEU A 122 0.84 13.30 1.20
N GLU A 123 1.52 12.64 0.26
CA GLU A 123 2.12 11.32 0.41
C GLU A 123 3.48 11.25 -0.29
N ASN A 124 4.54 10.85 0.42
CA ASN A 124 5.92 10.75 -0.09
C ASN A 124 6.44 12.02 -0.81
N ASN A 125 6.28 13.20 -0.21
CA ASN A 125 6.69 14.50 -0.78
C ASN A 125 7.35 15.38 0.29
N SER A 126 8.05 16.43 -0.14
CA SER A 126 8.63 17.38 0.81
C SER A 126 7.56 18.36 1.32
N LEU A 127 7.66 18.74 2.59
CA LEU A 127 6.91 19.81 3.24
C LEU A 127 7.74 21.10 3.39
N ALA A 128 8.97 21.12 2.85
CA ALA A 128 9.85 22.29 2.88
C ALA A 128 9.35 23.39 1.92
N MET A 129 8.10 23.84 2.09
CA MET A 129 7.49 24.93 1.34
C MET A 129 8.20 26.24 1.67
N PRO A 130 8.18 27.26 0.82
CA PRO A 130 8.83 28.51 1.18
C PRO A 130 8.21 29.16 2.40
N GLN A 131 9.04 29.95 3.09
CA GLN A 131 8.62 30.70 4.26
C GLN A 131 7.44 31.59 3.87
N ALA A 132 6.30 31.30 4.49
CA ALA A 132 5.08 32.01 4.19
C ALA A 132 5.18 33.45 4.72
N GLY A 133 4.64 34.41 3.97
CA GLY A 133 4.64 35.82 4.38
C GLY A 133 3.74 36.09 5.58
N PRO A 134 3.50 37.34 5.99
CA PRO A 134 2.46 37.64 6.99
C PRO A 134 1.08 37.16 6.51
N ILE A 135 0.19 36.75 7.43
CA ILE A 135 -1.20 36.40 7.11
C ILE A 135 -1.84 37.55 6.31
N GLY A 136 -2.54 37.20 5.21
CA GLY A 136 -3.18 38.18 4.33
C GLY A 136 -2.24 38.84 3.31
N SER A 137 -0.93 38.54 3.34
CA SER A 137 -0.04 38.89 2.23
C SER A 137 -0.36 38.05 1.00
N SER A 138 0.03 38.55 -0.18
CA SER A 138 0.06 37.77 -1.44
C SER A 138 0.84 36.46 -1.29
N HIS A 139 1.75 36.40 -0.31
CA HIS A 139 2.63 35.27 -0.08
C HIS A 139 2.11 34.26 0.98
N TRP A 140 0.90 34.44 1.50
CA TRP A 140 0.30 33.49 2.44
C TRP A 140 -0.69 32.56 1.74
N PRO A 141 -0.63 31.23 1.94
CA PRO A 141 -1.65 30.35 1.40
C PRO A 141 -3.01 30.62 2.06
N ASP A 142 -4.06 30.85 1.29
CA ASP A 142 -5.42 30.83 1.81
C ASP A 142 -5.87 29.40 2.11
N VAL A 143 -5.87 29.10 3.41
CA VAL A 143 -6.26 27.81 3.98
C VAL A 143 -7.65 27.83 4.63
N SER A 144 -8.38 28.96 4.53
CA SER A 144 -9.70 29.16 5.15
C SER A 144 -10.77 28.16 4.68
N GLY A 145 -10.54 27.47 3.55
CA GLY A 145 -11.42 26.43 3.05
C GLY A 145 -11.12 25.02 3.54
N LEU A 146 -9.97 24.78 4.19
CA LEU A 146 -9.44 23.45 4.39
C LEU A 146 -10.20 22.72 5.51
N THR A 147 -10.84 21.60 5.15
CA THR A 147 -11.65 20.78 6.06
C THR A 147 -11.03 19.41 6.33
N SER A 148 -10.08 18.97 5.50
CA SER A 148 -9.36 17.70 5.63
C SER A 148 -7.90 17.87 5.25
N LEU A 149 -7.02 17.54 6.20
CA LEU A 149 -5.58 17.51 6.01
C LEU A 149 -5.09 16.08 6.23
N ARG A 150 -4.37 15.54 5.24
CA ARG A 150 -3.74 14.22 5.33
C ARG A 150 -2.29 14.29 4.91
N ILE A 151 -1.42 13.85 5.80
CA ILE A 151 0.02 13.88 5.63
C ILE A 151 0.52 12.48 5.92
N ARG A 152 1.15 11.85 4.94
CA ARG A 152 1.54 10.44 5.03
C ARG A 152 2.96 10.19 4.52
N ARG A 153 3.78 9.46 5.27
CA ARG A 153 5.12 9.01 4.85
C ARG A 153 6.01 10.17 4.41
N LEU A 154 6.07 11.22 5.22
CA LEU A 154 6.91 12.40 5.01
C LEU A 154 7.83 12.59 6.23
N SER A 155 8.90 13.36 6.07
CA SER A 155 9.75 13.79 7.20
C SER A 155 9.22 15.07 7.83
N TYR A 156 9.29 15.17 9.17
CA TYR A 156 9.11 16.43 9.91
C TYR A 156 10.34 17.33 9.81
N LEU A 157 11.47 16.78 9.41
CA LEU A 157 12.77 17.43 9.45
C LEU A 157 13.13 17.97 8.07
N ASN A 158 13.88 19.07 8.07
CA ASN A 158 14.36 19.64 6.83
C ASN A 158 15.40 18.69 6.22
N ASP A 159 15.23 18.37 4.95
CA ASP A 159 16.07 17.42 4.22
C ASP A 159 17.56 17.84 4.10
N THR A 160 17.98 18.96 4.71
CA THR A 160 19.24 19.67 4.40
C THR A 160 20.11 20.04 5.61
N THR A 161 19.89 19.51 6.81
CA THR A 161 20.85 19.72 7.91
C THR A 161 22.18 19.04 7.58
N GLN A 162 23.30 19.68 7.94
CA GLN A 162 24.69 19.30 7.60
C GLN A 162 25.07 17.84 7.90
N ASP A 163 24.30 17.20 8.77
CA ASP A 163 24.54 15.90 9.36
C ASP A 163 23.76 14.74 8.70
N ASN A 164 22.75 15.03 7.87
CA ASN A 164 21.98 14.04 7.08
C ASN A 164 22.84 13.31 6.01
N VAL A 165 24.03 13.86 5.73
CA VAL A 165 24.88 13.54 4.57
C VAL A 165 25.80 12.34 4.82
N MET A 166 26.04 12.00 6.09
CA MET A 166 27.01 10.97 6.47
C MET A 166 26.53 9.53 6.19
N MET A 167 25.24 9.29 5.95
CA MET A 167 24.63 7.94 5.85
C MET A 167 23.91 7.69 4.50
N GLU A 168 24.48 8.18 3.40
CA GLU A 168 23.99 7.94 2.04
C GLU A 168 22.53 8.36 1.75
N GLY A 169 21.99 9.39 2.41
CA GLY A 169 20.67 9.94 2.06
C GLY A 169 20.55 10.19 0.56
N MET A 170 19.47 9.67 -0.05
CA MET A 170 19.27 9.67 -1.49
C MET A 170 18.13 10.62 -1.86
N THR A 171 18.31 11.41 -2.91
CA THR A 171 17.21 12.13 -3.55
C THR A 171 17.15 11.78 -5.02
N LEU A 172 15.97 11.76 -5.62
CA LEU A 172 15.88 11.59 -7.07
C LEU A 172 16.62 12.72 -7.76
N SER A 173 17.31 12.43 -8.86
CA SER A 173 18.02 13.45 -9.61
C SER A 173 17.81 13.30 -11.11
N ARG A 174 17.59 14.41 -11.81
CA ARG A 174 17.71 14.48 -13.25
C ARG A 174 19.12 14.92 -13.62
N GLY A 175 19.78 14.17 -14.49
CA GLY A 175 21.10 14.54 -15.01
C GLY A 175 22.29 14.13 -14.15
N ASN A 176 22.10 13.22 -13.18
CA ASN A 176 23.20 12.65 -12.41
C ASN A 176 23.60 11.27 -12.97
N VAL A 177 24.89 10.94 -12.90
CA VAL A 177 25.45 9.66 -13.36
C VAL A 177 25.17 8.54 -12.36
N ARG A 178 24.94 8.86 -11.07
CA ARG A 178 24.68 7.84 -10.05
C ARG A 178 23.32 7.17 -10.28
N ARG A 179 23.38 5.89 -10.61
CA ARG A 179 22.21 5.02 -10.76
C ARG A 179 22.07 4.16 -9.51
N LYS A 180 20.83 4.02 -9.03
CA LYS A 180 20.48 3.11 -7.93
C LYS A 180 19.35 2.23 -8.39
N LEU A 181 19.46 0.95 -8.04
CA LEU A 181 18.41 -0.04 -8.19
C LEU A 181 17.45 0.12 -7.00
N LEU A 182 16.17 0.33 -7.30
CA LEU A 182 15.11 0.55 -6.31
C LEU A 182 13.96 -0.42 -6.57
N GLN A 183 13.17 -0.70 -5.55
CA GLN A 183 11.99 -1.53 -5.65
C GLN A 183 10.89 -0.78 -6.42
N ASN A 184 10.35 -1.40 -7.46
CA ASN A 184 9.29 -0.80 -8.27
C ASN A 184 7.90 -0.91 -7.63
N GLY A 185 7.82 -1.41 -6.39
CA GLY A 185 6.57 -1.75 -5.70
C GLY A 185 5.74 -2.81 -6.41
N LEU A 186 6.26 -3.39 -7.50
CA LEU A 186 5.65 -4.42 -8.32
C LEU A 186 6.20 -5.84 -8.08
N GLY A 187 7.14 -6.02 -7.15
CA GLY A 187 7.85 -7.28 -6.96
C GLY A 187 9.08 -7.41 -7.85
N GLY A 188 9.47 -6.32 -8.51
CA GLY A 188 10.73 -6.22 -9.21
C GLY A 188 11.44 -4.93 -8.85
N GLU A 189 12.46 -4.64 -9.63
CA GLU A 189 13.33 -3.50 -9.40
C GLU A 189 13.29 -2.57 -10.61
N TYR A 190 13.72 -1.33 -10.41
CA TYR A 190 13.95 -0.38 -11.48
C TYR A 190 15.18 0.46 -11.16
N THR A 191 15.95 0.77 -12.19
CA THR A 191 17.11 1.64 -12.07
C THR A 191 16.68 3.09 -12.30
N THR A 192 17.05 3.98 -11.38
CA THR A 192 16.83 5.42 -11.55
C THR A 192 18.06 6.21 -11.13
N THR A 193 18.10 7.48 -11.51
CA THR A 193 19.19 8.39 -11.18
C THR A 193 18.91 9.10 -9.86
N ILE A 194 19.90 9.07 -8.98
CA ILE A 194 19.83 9.67 -7.64
C ILE A 194 20.98 10.65 -7.43
N ASP A 195 20.81 11.56 -6.49
CA ASP A 195 21.89 12.37 -5.93
C ASP A 195 22.17 11.99 -4.48
N LYS A 196 23.39 12.31 -4.03
CA LYS A 196 23.65 12.37 -2.58
C LYS A 196 23.09 13.68 -2.07
N VAL A 197 22.35 13.62 -0.97
CA VAL A 197 21.92 14.82 -0.25
C VAL A 197 23.18 15.49 0.31
N LEU A 198 23.48 16.71 -0.13
CA LEU A 198 24.59 17.51 0.38
C LEU A 198 24.12 18.43 1.52
N PRO A 199 25.04 18.81 2.42
CA PRO A 199 24.76 19.75 3.50
C PRO A 199 24.18 21.05 2.96
N ASP A 200 23.25 21.66 3.69
CA ASP A 200 22.63 22.95 3.36
C ASP A 200 21.81 22.95 2.04
N GLY A 201 21.60 21.77 1.44
CA GLY A 201 20.89 21.62 0.17
C GLY A 201 21.66 22.18 -1.01
N ILE A 202 22.99 22.32 -0.89
CA ILE A 202 23.84 22.79 -1.98
C ILE A 202 23.85 21.70 -3.06
N MET A 203 23.55 22.08 -4.30
CA MET A 203 23.54 21.13 -5.40
C MET A 203 24.92 20.98 -6.02
N SER A 204 25.20 19.80 -6.56
CA SER A 204 26.25 19.69 -7.57
C SER A 204 25.89 20.60 -8.75
N HIS A 205 26.72 21.60 -9.03
CA HIS A 205 26.54 22.49 -10.18
C HIS A 205 26.40 21.72 -11.49
N MET A 206 27.09 20.57 -11.62
CA MET A 206 26.98 19.69 -12.76
C MET A 206 25.56 19.12 -12.93
N SER A 207 24.94 18.66 -11.84
CA SER A 207 23.59 18.09 -11.88
C SER A 207 22.52 19.12 -12.22
N VAL A 208 22.67 20.38 -11.77
CA VAL A 208 21.78 21.49 -12.17
C VAL A 208 21.93 21.77 -13.66
N SER A 209 23.18 21.95 -14.13
CA SER A 209 23.48 22.27 -15.52
C SER A 209 22.92 21.21 -16.46
N GLU A 210 23.09 19.94 -16.11
CA GLU A 210 22.57 18.83 -16.89
C GLU A 210 21.04 18.76 -16.87
N ALA A 211 20.40 19.00 -15.72
CA ALA A 211 18.94 19.10 -15.65
C ALA A 211 18.38 20.21 -16.54
N VAL A 212 19.05 21.37 -16.58
CA VAL A 212 18.69 22.50 -17.46
C VAL A 212 18.88 22.12 -18.94
N ARG A 213 19.99 21.48 -19.29
CA ARG A 213 20.25 20.99 -20.65
C ARG A 213 19.13 20.04 -21.11
N LEU A 214 18.76 19.08 -20.27
CA LEU A 214 17.67 18.14 -20.55
C LEU A 214 16.30 18.84 -20.66
N ASP A 215 16.01 19.84 -19.83
CA ASP A 215 14.78 20.62 -19.96
C ASP A 215 14.75 21.44 -21.26
N ASN A 216 15.87 22.00 -21.69
CA ASN A 216 15.99 22.68 -22.98
C ASN A 216 15.67 21.73 -24.14
N ILE A 217 16.27 20.54 -24.17
CA ILE A 217 15.98 19.51 -25.18
C ILE A 217 14.48 19.20 -25.24
N ILE A 218 13.81 19.04 -24.07
CA ILE A 218 12.37 18.77 -24.03
C ILE A 218 11.56 19.94 -24.59
N TYR A 219 11.94 21.19 -24.30
CA TYR A 219 11.20 22.36 -24.77
C TYR A 219 11.48 22.72 -26.23
N ASP A 220 12.68 22.44 -26.72
CA ASP A 220 13.01 22.60 -28.14
C ASP A 220 12.24 21.57 -28.99
N GLY A 221 11.95 20.39 -28.45
CA GLY A 221 10.98 19.44 -29.02
C GLY A 221 9.49 19.83 -28.84
N LEU A 222 9.19 21.00 -28.26
CA LEU A 222 7.83 21.52 -28.02
C LEU A 222 7.72 23.01 -28.40
N PRO A 223 7.99 23.38 -29.67
CA PRO A 223 8.00 24.78 -30.10
C PRO A 223 6.66 25.47 -29.84
N GLU A 224 5.54 24.76 -30.02
CA GLU A 224 4.20 25.31 -29.78
C GLU A 224 3.94 25.71 -28.32
N VAL A 225 4.64 25.06 -27.38
CA VAL A 225 4.57 25.38 -25.94
C VAL A 225 5.52 26.53 -25.64
N LYS A 226 6.71 26.53 -26.24
CA LYS A 226 7.73 27.57 -26.07
C LYS A 226 7.19 28.93 -26.55
N ASP A 227 6.72 29.01 -27.79
CA ASP A 227 6.14 30.22 -28.38
C ASP A 227 4.97 30.75 -27.53
N PHE A 228 4.11 29.82 -27.09
CA PHE A 228 2.98 30.16 -26.22
C PHE A 228 3.44 30.77 -24.89
N LEU A 229 4.47 30.19 -24.25
CA LEU A 229 5.00 30.70 -22.99
C LEU A 229 5.71 32.03 -23.19
N ASP A 230 6.39 32.25 -24.30
CA ASP A 230 7.05 33.52 -24.60
C ASP A 230 6.04 34.65 -24.82
N CYS A 231 4.89 34.35 -25.42
CA CYS A 231 3.83 35.33 -25.67
C CYS A 231 2.85 35.53 -24.50
N THR A 232 2.84 34.65 -23.49
CA THR A 232 1.85 34.69 -22.40
C THR A 232 2.45 35.24 -21.12
N HIS A 233 1.86 36.29 -20.55
CA HIS A 233 2.28 36.83 -19.25
C HIS A 233 1.63 36.07 -18.08
N VAL A 234 2.41 35.73 -17.05
CA VAL A 234 1.88 35.28 -15.74
C VAL A 234 1.96 36.47 -14.79
N PRO A 235 0.84 36.87 -14.16
CA PRO A 235 0.82 37.94 -13.17
C PRO A 235 1.97 37.79 -12.16
N GLU A 236 2.66 38.89 -11.85
CA GLU A 236 3.86 38.88 -10.99
C GLU A 236 3.58 38.27 -9.62
N ASP A 237 2.41 38.56 -9.04
CA ASP A 237 1.95 37.99 -7.77
C ASP A 237 1.77 36.47 -7.83
N MET A 238 1.55 35.90 -9.00
CA MET A 238 1.41 34.45 -9.20
C MET A 238 2.69 33.75 -9.64
N GLN A 239 3.81 34.47 -9.80
CA GLN A 239 5.08 33.83 -10.14
C GLN A 239 5.61 33.07 -8.92
N MET A 240 6.15 31.87 -9.16
CA MET A 240 6.81 31.13 -8.09
C MET A 240 8.12 31.84 -7.73
N GLU A 241 8.17 32.46 -6.56
CA GLU A 241 9.38 33.10 -6.06
C GLU A 241 10.42 32.07 -5.61
N SER A 242 11.69 32.43 -5.78
CA SER A 242 12.84 31.72 -5.22
C SER A 242 13.06 32.10 -3.76
N SER A 243 12.06 31.84 -2.93
CA SER A 243 12.11 32.08 -1.48
C SER A 243 12.85 30.96 -0.75
N ARG A 244 13.41 31.28 0.43
CA ARG A 244 14.05 30.27 1.29
C ARG A 244 13.00 29.23 1.72
N PRO A 245 13.31 27.92 1.63
CA PRO A 245 12.42 26.87 2.09
C PRO A 245 12.27 26.97 3.62
N ALA A 246 11.03 26.97 4.09
CA ALA A 246 10.69 26.82 5.49
C ALA A 246 11.08 25.42 5.98
N ILE A 247 11.24 25.32 7.30
CA ILE A 247 11.36 24.02 7.96
C ILE A 247 9.98 23.34 7.86
N PRO A 248 9.91 22.05 7.45
CA PRO A 248 8.66 21.30 7.38
C PRO A 248 7.76 21.40 8.61
N ALA A 249 8.34 21.30 9.80
CA ALA A 249 7.63 21.46 11.07
C ALA A 249 6.98 22.84 11.21
N ASP A 250 7.68 23.92 10.84
CA ASP A 250 7.17 25.30 10.92
C ASP A 250 6.02 25.53 9.94
N PHE A 251 6.15 25.03 8.72
CA PHE A 251 5.07 25.08 7.73
C PHE A 251 3.84 24.30 8.22
N LEU A 252 4.04 23.14 8.83
CA LEU A 252 2.94 22.35 9.37
C LEU A 252 2.26 23.05 10.57
N MET A 253 3.02 23.60 11.51
CA MET A 253 2.47 24.38 12.63
C MET A 253 1.61 25.54 12.12
N THR A 254 2.15 26.29 11.17
CA THR A 254 1.47 27.38 10.47
C THR A 254 0.16 26.92 9.83
N LEU A 255 0.21 25.86 9.02
CA LEU A 255 -0.96 25.30 8.34
C LEU A 255 -2.04 24.85 9.34
N LEU A 256 -1.64 24.26 10.46
CA LEU A 256 -2.58 23.81 11.49
C LEU A 256 -3.21 24.98 12.25
N GLY A 257 -2.43 25.98 12.63
CA GLY A 257 -2.92 27.17 13.32
C GLY A 257 -4.01 27.89 12.52
N ASP A 258 -3.77 28.05 11.22
CA ASP A 258 -4.68 28.79 10.34
C ASP A 258 -5.91 27.98 9.89
N THR A 259 -5.91 26.66 10.11
CA THR A 259 -7.05 25.78 9.77
C THR A 259 -7.90 25.41 10.97
N THR A 260 -7.62 25.96 12.15
CA THR A 260 -8.35 25.71 13.41
C THR A 260 -9.87 25.82 13.27
N SER A 261 -10.36 26.88 12.62
CA SER A 261 -11.80 27.12 12.49
C SER A 261 -12.53 26.14 11.55
N THR A 262 -11.84 25.53 10.59
CA THR A 262 -12.47 24.77 9.49
C THR A 262 -12.15 23.29 9.48
N LEU A 263 -11.03 22.88 10.08
CA LEU A 263 -10.56 21.51 9.99
C LEU A 263 -11.50 20.56 10.74
N SER A 264 -11.95 19.52 10.02
CA SER A 264 -12.81 18.46 10.56
C SER A 264 -12.12 17.09 10.60
N SER A 265 -11.02 16.95 9.88
CA SER A 265 -10.25 15.72 9.77
C SER A 265 -8.76 16.02 9.66
N LEU A 266 -7.99 15.53 10.64
CA LEU A 266 -6.54 15.59 10.68
C LEU A 266 -5.98 14.16 10.70
N ASN A 267 -5.16 13.82 9.69
CA ASN A 267 -4.52 12.51 9.58
C ASN A 267 -3.02 12.68 9.35
N LEU A 268 -2.24 12.32 10.36
CA LEU A 268 -0.77 12.31 10.39
C LEU A 268 -0.32 10.85 10.44
N ASP A 269 0.41 10.39 9.44
CA ASP A 269 0.51 8.96 9.19
C ASP A 269 1.92 8.54 8.75
N MET A 270 2.63 7.80 9.59
CA MET A 270 4.02 7.41 9.38
C MET A 270 4.89 8.64 9.08
N LEU A 271 4.80 9.66 9.92
CA LEU A 271 5.67 10.83 9.78
C LEU A 271 7.00 10.52 10.45
N LEU A 272 8.09 10.70 9.70
CA LEU A 272 9.43 10.37 10.14
C LEU A 272 9.87 11.43 11.16
N SER A 273 9.96 11.01 12.42
CA SER A 273 10.27 11.80 13.62
C SER A 273 11.66 11.54 14.16
N HIS A 274 12.23 10.39 13.81
CA HIS A 274 13.52 9.94 14.29
C HIS A 274 14.41 9.67 13.09
N ASP A 275 15.43 10.50 12.90
CA ASP A 275 16.63 10.05 12.19
C ASP A 275 17.28 9.00 13.12
N ALA A 276 17.49 7.77 12.64
CA ALA A 276 17.93 6.62 13.45
C ALA A 276 19.22 6.86 14.26
N TYR A 277 19.88 7.99 14.01
CA TYR A 277 21.25 8.22 14.40
C TYR A 277 21.45 9.43 15.33
N ARG A 278 20.46 10.34 15.53
CA ARG A 278 20.77 11.66 16.14
C ARG A 278 19.66 12.27 17.01
N SER A 279 20.00 12.58 18.26
CA SER A 279 19.13 13.12 19.33
C SER A 279 18.77 14.61 19.23
N ARG A 280 19.26 15.35 18.22
CA ARG A 280 19.15 16.83 18.17
C ARG A 280 17.82 17.37 17.63
N ASP A 281 17.15 16.64 16.74
CA ASP A 281 15.95 17.12 16.05
C ASP A 281 14.62 16.74 16.72
N GLU A 282 14.69 16.02 17.85
CA GLU A 282 13.52 15.70 18.67
C GLU A 282 12.81 16.98 19.16
N ALA A 283 13.56 18.06 19.42
CA ALA A 283 13.01 19.33 19.89
C ALA A 283 12.01 19.96 18.89
N LEU A 284 12.28 19.88 17.59
CA LEU A 284 11.37 20.42 16.56
C LEU A 284 10.06 19.65 16.49
N VAL A 285 10.15 18.31 16.51
CA VAL A 285 8.96 17.44 16.53
C VAL A 285 8.15 17.66 17.81
N ARG A 286 8.83 17.80 18.96
CA ARG A 286 8.19 18.12 20.23
C ARG A 286 7.49 19.48 20.19
N ASN A 287 8.14 20.51 19.67
CA ASN A 287 7.55 21.84 19.54
C ASN A 287 6.29 21.81 18.66
N MET A 288 6.34 21.10 17.52
CA MET A 288 5.18 20.95 16.64
C MET A 288 4.04 20.19 17.33
N LEU A 289 4.31 19.08 18.01
CA LEU A 289 3.28 18.31 18.72
C LEU A 289 2.71 19.08 19.93
N SER A 290 3.55 19.83 20.65
CA SER A 290 3.13 20.72 21.73
C SER A 290 2.26 21.86 21.22
N HIS A 291 2.61 22.46 20.08
CA HIS A 291 1.77 23.45 19.43
C HIS A 291 0.42 22.84 19.02
N LEU A 292 0.43 21.67 18.37
CA LEU A 292 -0.79 20.96 17.97
C LEU A 292 -1.72 20.68 19.16
N SER A 293 -1.18 20.28 20.32
CA SER A 293 -2.00 19.98 21.50
C SER A 293 -2.67 21.22 22.12
N GLN A 294 -2.14 22.41 21.84
CA GLN A 294 -2.72 23.69 22.26
C GLN A 294 -3.79 24.22 21.29
N LEU A 295 -3.82 23.72 20.05
CA LEU A 295 -4.82 24.14 19.07
C LEU A 295 -6.23 23.64 19.41
N ARG A 296 -7.23 24.36 18.93
CA ARG A 296 -8.65 24.07 19.13
C ARG A 296 -9.38 24.09 17.79
N PHE A 297 -10.01 22.97 17.48
CA PHE A 297 -10.65 22.66 16.21
C PHE A 297 -12.13 22.36 16.45
N PRO A 298 -13.03 23.36 16.47
CA PRO A 298 -14.43 23.18 16.85
C PRO A 298 -15.18 22.11 16.03
N ASN A 299 -14.72 21.88 14.79
CA ASN A 299 -15.33 20.97 13.83
C ASN A 299 -14.65 19.59 13.76
N LEU A 300 -13.63 19.32 14.60
CA LEU A 300 -12.84 18.10 14.53
C LEU A 300 -13.67 16.86 14.84
N ARG A 301 -13.69 15.92 13.89
CA ARG A 301 -14.38 14.63 13.98
C ARG A 301 -13.44 13.46 13.79
N ALA A 302 -12.32 13.66 13.10
CA ALA A 302 -11.30 12.63 12.91
C ALA A 302 -9.93 13.15 13.31
N PHE A 303 -9.32 12.50 14.30
CA PHE A 303 -7.97 12.79 14.76
C PHE A 303 -7.16 11.51 14.71
N GLN A 304 -6.18 11.46 13.81
CA GLN A 304 -5.42 10.24 13.55
C GLN A 304 -3.93 10.55 13.51
N MET A 305 -3.17 9.92 14.40
CA MET A 305 -1.71 9.87 14.37
C MET A 305 -1.26 8.41 14.43
N ARG A 306 -0.51 7.93 13.42
CA ARG A 306 -0.11 6.51 13.30
C ARG A 306 1.40 6.33 13.09
N ASN A 307 2.00 5.38 13.80
CA ASN A 307 3.46 5.16 13.86
C ASN A 307 3.80 3.66 13.80
N ILE A 308 3.26 3.01 12.78
CA ILE A 308 3.09 1.56 12.68
C ILE A 308 4.37 0.77 12.32
N MET A 309 5.42 1.39 11.79
CA MET A 309 6.35 0.60 10.96
C MET A 309 7.76 0.47 11.50
N THR A 310 8.31 1.52 12.07
CA THR A 310 9.74 1.60 12.31
C THR A 310 10.05 2.52 13.49
N PRO A 311 11.21 2.34 14.16
CA PRO A 311 11.70 3.29 15.15
C PRO A 311 11.68 4.75 14.65
N TRP A 312 11.85 4.95 13.34
CA TRP A 312 11.83 6.25 12.64
C TRP A 312 10.52 7.02 12.73
N THR A 313 9.41 6.33 13.05
CA THR A 313 8.09 6.96 13.16
C THR A 313 7.61 7.12 14.60
N SER A 314 8.39 6.70 15.60
CA SER A 314 7.94 6.70 17.00
C SER A 314 7.61 8.12 17.52
N LEU A 315 6.62 8.24 18.42
CA LEU A 315 6.36 9.52 19.09
C LEU A 315 7.52 9.85 20.04
N PRO A 316 7.85 11.15 20.21
CA PRO A 316 8.76 11.57 21.27
C PRO A 316 8.30 11.05 22.63
N ARG A 317 9.25 10.62 23.47
CA ARG A 317 8.95 10.08 24.80
C ARG A 317 8.15 11.08 25.64
N GLY A 318 7.19 10.63 26.43
CA GLY A 318 6.35 11.55 27.22
C GLY A 318 5.24 12.23 26.42
N THR A 319 4.93 11.75 25.21
CA THR A 319 3.73 12.16 24.46
C THR A 319 2.61 11.16 24.76
N TYR A 320 1.59 11.58 25.50
CA TYR A 320 0.45 10.73 25.86
C TYR A 320 -0.87 11.39 25.48
N LEU A 321 -1.83 10.59 25.01
CA LEU A 321 -3.14 11.10 24.58
C LEU A 321 -4.03 11.49 25.75
N LEU A 322 -4.04 10.66 26.79
CA LEU A 322 -4.97 10.72 27.91
C LEU A 322 -4.21 10.75 29.24
N ASP A 323 -3.02 11.32 29.31
CA ASP A 323 -2.29 11.40 30.58
C ASP A 323 -1.40 12.64 30.64
N ARG A 324 -1.19 13.13 31.86
CA ARG A 324 -0.31 14.25 32.17
C ARG A 324 0.73 13.76 33.17
N ILE A 325 1.98 13.58 32.72
CA ILE A 325 3.09 13.33 33.63
C ILE A 325 3.91 14.62 33.75
N GLU A 326 4.25 14.99 34.98
CA GLU A 326 5.32 15.95 35.22
C GLU A 326 6.67 15.34 34.80
N ALA A 327 7.57 16.18 34.26
CA ALA A 327 8.87 15.70 33.78
C ALA A 327 9.59 14.92 34.91
N PRO A 328 10.00 13.66 34.69
CA PRO A 328 10.47 12.79 35.78
C PRO A 328 11.77 13.27 36.43
N HIS A 329 12.51 14.18 35.78
CA HIS A 329 13.75 14.78 36.28
C HIS A 329 13.86 16.25 35.83
N VAL A 330 14.62 17.06 36.56
CA VAL A 330 14.85 18.50 36.30
C VAL A 330 15.39 18.79 34.88
N ASN A 331 16.01 17.79 34.23
CA ASN A 331 16.59 17.92 32.88
C ASN A 331 15.83 17.13 31.78
N ALA A 332 14.71 16.49 32.10
CA ALA A 332 13.92 15.79 31.09
C ALA A 332 13.08 16.80 30.28
N PRO A 333 12.96 16.63 28.95
CA PRO A 333 12.08 17.50 28.16
C PRO A 333 10.63 17.38 28.66
N PRO A 334 9.86 18.49 28.65
CA PRO A 334 8.50 18.49 29.15
C PRO A 334 7.63 17.49 28.40
N ALA A 335 6.71 16.84 29.12
CA ALA A 335 5.71 15.97 28.53
C ALA A 335 4.80 16.77 27.58
N ILE A 336 4.37 16.12 26.50
CA ILE A 336 3.42 16.72 25.57
C ILE A 336 2.03 16.25 25.97
N ASP A 337 1.24 17.19 26.47
CA ASP A 337 -0.09 16.94 27.00
C ASP A 337 -1.16 17.10 25.91
N PHE A 338 -1.82 15.99 25.55
CA PHE A 338 -3.00 15.97 24.70
C PHE A 338 -4.32 15.76 25.48
N LEU A 339 -4.29 15.71 26.82
CA LEU A 339 -5.48 15.52 27.64
C LEU A 339 -6.44 16.71 27.47
N ASP A 340 -5.94 17.94 27.60
CA ASP A 340 -6.72 19.17 27.36
C ASP A 340 -7.17 19.29 25.91
N PHE A 341 -6.36 18.80 24.97
CA PHE A 341 -6.74 18.71 23.57
C PHE A 341 -7.98 17.80 23.44
N MET A 342 -7.94 16.59 23.98
CA MET A 342 -9.07 15.66 23.85
C MET A 342 -10.34 16.16 24.57
N GLU A 343 -10.22 16.83 25.71
CA GLU A 343 -11.37 17.45 26.39
C GLU A 343 -12.03 18.52 25.52
N ALA A 344 -11.25 19.33 24.81
CA ALA A 344 -11.76 20.38 23.95
C ALA A 344 -12.35 19.90 22.62
N HIS A 345 -12.19 18.62 22.27
CA HIS A 345 -12.66 18.03 21.01
C HIS A 345 -13.67 16.88 21.25
N PRO A 346 -14.83 17.13 21.89
CA PRO A 346 -15.77 16.07 22.27
C PRO A 346 -16.46 15.40 21.07
N ASN A 347 -16.38 15.99 19.87
CA ASN A 347 -17.03 15.49 18.67
C ASN A 347 -16.21 14.45 17.88
N VAL A 348 -15.06 14.01 18.41
CA VAL A 348 -14.23 12.98 17.77
C VAL A 348 -14.99 11.66 17.65
N LYS A 349 -15.03 11.14 16.42
CA LYS A 349 -15.66 9.86 16.02
C LYS A 349 -14.66 8.85 15.45
N CYS A 350 -13.55 9.33 14.90
CA CYS A 350 -12.48 8.49 14.36
C CYS A 350 -11.17 8.84 15.07
N LEU A 351 -10.61 7.90 15.82
CA LEU A 351 -9.36 8.06 16.55
C LEU A 351 -8.31 7.08 16.05
N ALA A 352 -7.10 7.56 15.78
CA ALA A 352 -5.94 6.71 15.62
C ALA A 352 -4.80 7.21 16.50
N TRP A 353 -4.22 6.33 17.30
CA TRP A 353 -3.11 6.66 18.18
C TRP A 353 -2.30 5.40 18.55
N PRO A 354 -0.98 5.50 18.79
CA PRO A 354 -0.20 4.35 19.25
C PRO A 354 -0.69 3.81 20.59
N MET A 355 -0.88 2.49 20.68
CA MET A 355 -1.51 1.82 21.82
C MET A 355 -0.75 2.08 23.13
N GLU A 356 0.58 2.06 23.08
CA GLU A 356 1.48 2.32 24.19
C GLU A 356 1.59 3.81 24.57
N SER A 357 0.90 4.70 23.87
CA SER A 357 0.94 6.15 24.08
C SER A 357 -0.44 6.73 24.44
N PHE A 358 -1.43 5.91 24.75
CA PHE A 358 -2.71 6.40 25.30
C PHE A 358 -2.53 6.95 26.72
N PHE A 359 -1.90 6.15 27.58
CA PHE A 359 -1.68 6.46 28.98
C PHE A 359 -0.20 6.42 29.31
N SER A 360 0.21 7.06 30.39
CA SER A 360 1.54 6.82 30.96
C SER A 360 1.64 5.48 31.69
N HIS A 361 2.83 5.12 32.18
CA HIS A 361 2.97 3.97 33.07
C HIS A 361 2.48 4.27 34.51
N GLN A 362 2.29 5.54 34.87
CA GLN A 362 1.86 5.98 36.19
C GLN A 362 0.34 6.16 36.23
N ARG A 363 -0.33 5.70 37.27
CA ARG A 363 -1.76 5.97 37.44
C ARG A 363 -1.96 7.46 37.69
N ALA A 364 -2.94 8.05 37.01
CA ALA A 364 -3.36 9.41 37.32
C ALA A 364 -4.12 9.45 38.65
N TYR A 365 -3.97 10.56 39.37
CA TYR A 365 -4.68 10.84 40.62
C TYR A 365 -5.30 12.24 40.57
N GLY A 366 -6.26 12.51 41.46
CA GLY A 366 -6.87 13.83 41.59
C GLY A 366 -7.61 14.30 40.33
N GLU A 367 -7.37 15.55 39.94
CA GLU A 367 -8.05 16.21 38.82
C GLU A 367 -7.80 15.53 37.47
N THR A 368 -6.56 15.10 37.20
CA THR A 368 -6.18 14.40 35.96
C THR A 368 -7.01 13.13 35.77
N ALA A 369 -7.21 12.35 36.83
CA ALA A 369 -8.03 11.13 36.76
C ALA A 369 -9.51 11.45 36.48
N ALA A 370 -10.05 12.50 37.10
CA ALA A 370 -11.42 12.95 36.84
C ALA A 370 -11.61 13.47 35.41
N GLN A 371 -10.60 14.15 34.86
CA GLN A 371 -10.60 14.63 33.46
C GLN A 371 -10.54 13.46 32.47
N GLN A 372 -9.65 12.48 32.71
CA GLN A 372 -9.58 11.23 31.94
C GLN A 372 -10.95 10.54 31.87
N GLU A 373 -11.61 10.40 33.02
CA GLU A 373 -12.92 9.75 33.12
C GLU A 373 -13.98 10.44 32.27
N ARG A 374 -14.05 11.78 32.29
CA ARG A 374 -14.97 12.56 31.45
C ARG A 374 -14.71 12.35 29.96
N ILE A 375 -13.45 12.39 29.55
CA ILE A 375 -13.04 12.21 28.15
C ILE A 375 -13.39 10.80 27.67
N ILE A 376 -13.04 9.77 28.46
CA ILE A 376 -13.30 8.36 28.12
C ILE A 376 -14.82 8.11 28.05
N SER A 377 -15.59 8.63 29.01
CA SER A 377 -17.06 8.52 29.01
C SER A 377 -17.71 9.22 27.81
N ASN A 378 -17.13 10.33 27.34
CA ASN A 378 -17.56 10.95 26.10
C ASN A 378 -17.21 10.10 24.87
N LEU A 379 -15.96 9.67 24.73
CA LEU A 379 -15.50 8.84 23.62
C LEU A 379 -16.27 7.52 23.54
N ALA A 380 -16.62 6.90 24.67
CA ALA A 380 -17.45 5.71 24.73
C ALA A 380 -18.78 5.88 23.97
N ARG A 381 -19.33 7.10 23.95
CA ARG A 381 -20.61 7.46 23.31
C ARG A 381 -20.46 8.05 21.92
N THR A 382 -19.27 8.45 21.48
CA THR A 382 -19.05 9.14 20.20
C THR A 382 -18.15 8.39 19.22
N LEU A 383 -17.21 7.57 19.72
CA LEU A 383 -16.20 6.92 18.92
C LEU A 383 -16.79 5.74 18.14
N THR A 384 -16.73 5.84 16.80
CA THR A 384 -17.21 4.80 15.88
C THR A 384 -16.06 4.06 15.18
N GLU A 385 -14.88 4.67 15.11
CA GLU A 385 -13.71 4.07 14.48
C GLU A 385 -12.48 4.25 15.37
N LEU A 386 -11.90 3.12 15.76
CA LEU A 386 -10.71 3.05 16.59
C LEU A 386 -9.59 2.35 15.80
N ARG A 387 -8.46 3.02 15.69
CA ARG A 387 -7.24 2.45 15.12
C ARG A 387 -6.12 2.54 16.13
N VAL A 388 -5.44 1.43 16.37
CA VAL A 388 -4.28 1.38 17.25
C VAL A 388 -3.15 0.63 16.58
N ASP A 389 -1.94 1.08 16.87
CA ASP A 389 -0.71 0.48 16.39
C ASP A 389 0.35 0.46 17.48
N THR A 390 1.31 -0.43 17.36
CA THR A 390 2.56 -0.42 18.13
C THR A 390 3.73 -0.54 17.16
N THR A 391 4.88 -0.02 17.53
CA THR A 391 6.08 -0.10 16.67
C THR A 391 6.50 -1.57 16.50
N PHE A 392 6.85 -2.00 15.28
CA PHE A 392 7.54 -3.29 15.10
C PHE A 392 8.88 -3.26 15.82
N ARG A 393 9.07 -4.18 16.75
CA ARG A 393 10.35 -4.44 17.39
C ARG A 393 10.73 -5.86 16.99
N PHE A 394 11.86 -6.01 16.31
CA PHE A 394 12.35 -7.32 15.88
C PHE A 394 12.79 -8.19 17.06
N ASP A 395 13.10 -7.58 18.22
CA ASP A 395 13.57 -8.26 19.45
C ASP A 395 12.49 -8.39 20.55
N THR A 396 11.19 -8.53 20.23
CA THR A 396 10.18 -8.51 21.33
C THR A 396 10.20 -9.71 22.24
N ASP A 397 10.74 -10.86 21.82
CA ASP A 397 10.69 -12.07 22.63
C ASP A 397 12.06 -12.48 23.20
N THR A 398 13.15 -11.83 22.77
CA THR A 398 14.52 -12.00 23.31
C THR A 398 14.86 -10.99 24.42
N ILE A 399 13.87 -10.44 25.12
CA ILE A 399 14.13 -9.57 26.28
C ILE A 399 14.81 -10.41 27.37
N ASN A 400 16.14 -10.30 27.43
CA ASN A 400 16.91 -10.72 28.57
C ASN A 400 16.30 -10.07 29.82
N PRO A 401 16.03 -10.83 30.90
CA PRO A 401 15.33 -10.33 32.09
C PRO A 401 16.05 -9.16 32.80
N GLY A 402 17.24 -8.75 32.36
CA GLY A 402 17.98 -7.57 32.81
C GLY A 402 17.55 -6.23 32.19
N ASP A 403 16.94 -6.19 30.99
CA ASP A 403 16.50 -4.94 30.31
C ASP A 403 15.06 -4.51 30.64
N LEU A 404 14.50 -5.12 31.70
CA LEU A 404 13.10 -5.16 32.06
C LEU A 404 12.41 -3.80 32.28
N HIS A 405 13.14 -2.74 32.65
CA HIS A 405 12.51 -1.47 33.09
C HIS A 405 11.80 -0.69 31.97
N SER A 406 12.28 -0.76 30.72
CA SER A 406 11.65 -0.05 29.60
C SER A 406 10.53 -0.85 28.92
N ALA A 407 10.69 -2.17 28.86
CA ALA A 407 9.71 -3.11 28.30
C ALA A 407 8.47 -3.26 29.20
N THR A 408 8.66 -3.37 30.52
CA THR A 408 7.55 -3.40 31.49
C THR A 408 6.66 -2.17 31.41
N GLY A 409 7.26 -0.99 31.21
CA GLY A 409 6.50 0.25 31.04
C GLY A 409 5.61 0.28 29.80
N ALA A 410 6.06 -0.26 28.67
CA ALA A 410 5.24 -0.30 27.44
C ALA A 410 4.08 -1.30 27.55
N VAL A 411 4.36 -2.50 28.09
CA VAL A 411 3.34 -3.52 28.38
C VAL A 411 2.27 -2.96 29.32
N ALA A 412 2.68 -2.36 30.44
CA ALA A 412 1.74 -1.76 31.40
C ALA A 412 0.84 -0.68 30.76
N ARG A 413 1.37 0.14 29.85
CA ARG A 413 0.60 1.16 29.12
C ARG A 413 -0.44 0.55 28.18
N ARG A 414 -0.08 -0.51 27.44
CA ARG A 414 -1.03 -1.22 26.57
C ARG A 414 -2.11 -1.95 27.35
N TRP A 415 -1.77 -2.55 28.49
CA TRP A 415 -2.76 -3.15 29.38
C TRP A 415 -3.71 -2.11 29.97
N ARG A 416 -3.21 -0.91 30.33
CA ARG A 416 -4.08 0.22 30.70
C ARG A 416 -4.99 0.65 29.57
N PHE A 417 -4.51 0.67 28.33
CA PHE A 417 -5.37 0.93 27.18
C PHE A 417 -6.53 -0.08 27.10
N ILE A 418 -6.25 -1.37 27.22
CA ILE A 418 -7.27 -2.42 27.16
C ILE A 418 -8.27 -2.26 28.33
N THR A 419 -7.75 -2.16 29.55
CA THR A 419 -8.56 -2.21 30.78
C THR A 419 -9.30 -0.91 31.09
N ASN A 420 -8.71 0.25 30.80
CA ASN A 420 -9.29 1.55 31.16
C ASN A 420 -9.92 2.28 29.98
N PHE A 421 -9.54 1.98 28.74
CA PHE A 421 -10.08 2.66 27.56
C PHE A 421 -10.97 1.74 26.73
N ALA A 422 -10.44 0.65 26.17
CA ALA A 422 -11.18 -0.23 25.25
C ALA A 422 -12.41 -0.85 25.92
N SER A 423 -12.27 -1.33 27.16
CA SER A 423 -13.35 -1.96 27.95
C SER A 423 -14.58 -1.08 28.19
N ARG A 424 -14.43 0.23 28.00
CA ARG A 424 -15.46 1.25 28.29
C ARG A 424 -16.16 1.74 27.03
N MET A 425 -15.67 1.38 25.86
CA MET A 425 -16.27 1.82 24.59
C MET A 425 -17.59 1.09 24.34
N MET A 426 -18.56 1.81 23.74
CA MET A 426 -19.91 1.28 23.49
C MET A 426 -20.35 1.37 22.03
N LYS A 427 -19.64 2.15 21.19
CA LYS A 427 -20.10 2.49 19.83
C LYS A 427 -19.09 2.21 18.73
N VAL A 428 -17.96 1.58 19.03
CA VAL A 428 -16.96 1.30 18.01
C VAL A 428 -17.58 0.32 17.00
N GLU A 429 -17.59 0.70 15.74
CA GLU A 429 -18.06 -0.15 14.64
C GLU A 429 -16.86 -0.71 13.86
N HIS A 430 -15.79 0.08 13.77
CA HIS A 430 -14.59 -0.26 13.02
C HIS A 430 -13.37 -0.31 13.94
N LEU A 431 -12.82 -1.50 14.13
CA LEU A 431 -11.57 -1.73 14.83
C LEU A 431 -10.45 -2.01 13.83
N LYS A 432 -9.34 -1.31 13.98
CA LYS A 432 -8.11 -1.60 13.26
C LYS A 432 -6.93 -1.71 14.23
N MET A 433 -6.26 -2.84 14.24
CA MET A 433 -5.05 -3.09 15.02
C MET A 433 -3.92 -3.40 14.06
N GLU A 434 -2.78 -2.75 14.22
CA GLU A 434 -1.65 -2.96 13.33
C GLU A 434 -0.30 -2.92 14.04
N GLY A 435 0.77 -3.28 13.35
CA GLY A 435 2.13 -3.18 13.88
C GLY A 435 2.52 -4.36 14.77
N GLY A 436 3.39 -4.12 15.74
CA GLY A 436 3.94 -5.16 16.64
C GLY A 436 3.06 -5.48 17.85
N ILE A 437 1.72 -5.43 17.74
CA ILE A 437 0.84 -5.66 18.90
C ILE A 437 0.89 -7.16 19.22
N PRO A 438 1.21 -7.58 20.47
CA PRO A 438 1.17 -8.97 20.88
C PRO A 438 -0.20 -9.61 20.64
N ARG A 439 -0.23 -10.91 20.34
CA ARG A 439 -1.47 -11.62 19.98
C ARG A 439 -2.49 -11.58 21.12
N GLU A 440 -2.03 -11.79 22.35
CA GLU A 440 -2.81 -11.81 23.58
C GLU A 440 -3.50 -10.46 23.77
N GLU A 441 -2.77 -9.38 23.53
CA GLU A 441 -3.30 -8.02 23.63
C GLU A 441 -4.33 -7.71 22.53
N LYS A 442 -4.19 -8.28 21.32
CA LYS A 442 -5.23 -8.20 20.28
C LYS A 442 -6.50 -8.94 20.70
N HIS A 443 -6.36 -10.16 21.26
CA HIS A 443 -7.51 -10.93 21.78
C HIS A 443 -8.25 -10.14 22.85
N GLU A 444 -7.50 -9.65 23.83
CA GLU A 444 -8.06 -8.89 24.95
C GLU A 444 -8.69 -7.57 24.51
N THR A 445 -8.15 -6.91 23.48
CA THR A 445 -8.78 -5.71 22.91
C THR A 445 -10.14 -6.03 22.29
N VAL A 446 -10.28 -7.15 21.55
CA VAL A 446 -11.57 -7.58 20.98
C VAL A 446 -12.57 -7.93 22.08
N ARG A 447 -12.13 -8.64 23.12
CA ARG A 447 -12.95 -8.99 24.29
C ARG A 447 -13.38 -7.75 25.08
N ALA A 448 -12.48 -6.79 25.27
CA ALA A 448 -12.77 -5.54 25.96
C ALA A 448 -13.87 -4.76 25.25
N LEU A 449 -13.89 -4.81 23.91
CA LEU A 449 -14.89 -4.15 23.08
C LEU A 449 -16.24 -4.89 22.99
N TRP A 450 -16.53 -5.87 23.86
CA TRP A 450 -17.76 -6.69 23.77
C TRP A 450 -19.09 -5.92 23.72
N LYS A 451 -19.15 -4.69 24.25
CA LYS A 451 -20.35 -3.83 24.20
C LYS A 451 -20.50 -3.07 22.87
N CYS A 452 -19.49 -3.12 22.00
CA CYS A 452 -19.45 -2.39 20.75
C CYS A 452 -20.02 -3.24 19.59
N PRO A 453 -20.77 -2.62 18.65
CA PRO A 453 -21.29 -3.32 17.48
C PRO A 453 -20.23 -3.41 16.36
N LEU A 454 -19.19 -4.22 16.56
CA LEU A 454 -18.08 -4.31 15.60
C LEU A 454 -18.53 -4.90 14.27
N SER A 455 -18.77 -4.02 13.28
CA SER A 455 -19.09 -4.44 11.91
C SER A 455 -17.85 -4.74 11.07
N LYS A 456 -16.68 -4.20 11.47
CA LYS A 456 -15.42 -4.36 10.77
C LYS A 456 -14.24 -4.54 11.72
N VAL A 457 -13.52 -5.64 11.55
CA VAL A 457 -12.30 -5.94 12.31
C VAL A 457 -11.13 -6.13 11.35
N VAL A 458 -10.08 -5.33 11.55
CA VAL A 458 -8.87 -5.34 10.72
C VAL A 458 -7.66 -5.55 11.63
N MET A 459 -6.87 -6.56 11.33
CA MET A 459 -5.60 -6.87 12.01
C MET A 459 -4.51 -7.01 10.95
N ILE A 460 -3.46 -6.20 11.03
CA ILE A 460 -2.34 -6.20 10.07
C ILE A 460 -1.03 -6.27 10.83
N THR A 461 -0.38 -7.43 10.82
CA THR A 461 0.87 -7.71 11.54
C THR A 461 1.85 -8.52 10.69
N ASN A 462 3.07 -8.77 11.18
CA ASN A 462 4.04 -9.64 10.49
C ASN A 462 3.58 -11.10 10.54
N ALA A 463 3.25 -11.58 11.75
CA ALA A 463 2.60 -12.87 11.97
C ALA A 463 1.11 -12.80 11.65
N SER A 464 0.56 -13.92 11.19
CA SER A 464 -0.85 -14.12 10.92
C SER A 464 -1.67 -13.93 12.20
N PRO A 465 -2.68 -13.04 12.22
CA PRO A 465 -3.52 -12.87 13.41
C PRO A 465 -4.32 -14.12 13.79
N ILE A 466 -4.45 -15.09 12.88
CA ILE A 466 -5.26 -16.29 13.08
C ILE A 466 -4.44 -17.55 13.39
N GLY A 467 -3.10 -17.51 13.37
CA GLY A 467 -2.25 -18.66 13.68
C GLY A 467 -0.78 -18.29 13.87
N ASN A 468 -0.08 -19.00 14.76
CA ASN A 468 1.29 -18.68 15.19
C ASN A 468 2.37 -19.67 14.75
N SER A 469 2.00 -20.70 13.97
CA SER A 469 2.94 -21.64 13.35
C SER A 469 2.29 -22.32 12.16
N TRP A 470 3.11 -22.99 11.35
CA TRP A 470 2.63 -23.92 10.33
C TRP A 470 2.50 -25.37 10.85
N GLY A 471 2.82 -25.63 12.12
CA GLY A 471 2.88 -26.97 12.71
C GLY A 471 4.32 -27.43 12.91
N SER A 472 4.53 -28.74 13.11
CA SER A 472 5.86 -29.32 13.29
C SER A 472 6.81 -28.95 12.15
N THR A 473 8.06 -28.65 12.49
CA THR A 473 9.15 -28.00 11.74
C THR A 473 9.50 -28.54 10.35
N ASP A 474 8.92 -29.65 9.91
CA ASP A 474 9.36 -30.39 8.71
C ASP A 474 8.68 -29.94 7.40
N LEU A 475 7.72 -28.99 7.46
CA LEU A 475 6.97 -28.58 6.27
C LEU A 475 7.75 -27.65 5.34
N PHE A 476 8.71 -26.88 5.88
CA PHE A 476 9.59 -26.03 5.08
C PHE A 476 10.98 -26.05 5.72
N PRO A 477 12.04 -26.44 4.97
CA PRO A 477 13.37 -26.00 5.33
C PRO A 477 13.39 -24.48 5.14
N VAL A 478 13.00 -23.73 6.17
CA VAL A 478 13.18 -22.28 6.20
C VAL A 478 14.67 -22.05 6.36
N ALA A 479 15.39 -22.16 5.25
CA ALA A 479 16.77 -21.75 5.15
C ALA A 479 16.75 -20.22 5.10
N THR A 480 16.98 -19.55 6.22
CA THR A 480 17.59 -18.21 6.27
C THR A 480 17.77 -17.76 7.72
N GLU A 481 18.80 -16.94 7.92
CA GLU A 481 19.29 -16.34 9.16
C GLU A 481 18.29 -15.40 9.86
N ASP A 482 17.04 -15.32 9.38
CA ASP A 482 15.93 -14.58 9.99
C ASP A 482 15.11 -15.56 10.85
N GLU A 483 15.46 -15.68 12.14
CA GLU A 483 14.65 -16.41 13.13
C GLU A 483 13.26 -15.76 13.24
N TRP A 484 12.30 -16.23 12.45
CA TRP A 484 10.89 -15.92 12.69
C TRP A 484 10.48 -16.63 13.98
N ASP A 485 10.26 -15.88 15.06
CA ASP A 485 9.71 -16.37 16.35
C ASP A 485 8.28 -16.92 16.17
N LEU A 486 8.16 -18.10 15.57
CA LEU A 486 6.94 -18.89 15.51
C LEU A 486 6.86 -19.76 16.77
N SER A 487 5.84 -19.56 17.60
CA SER A 487 5.58 -20.48 18.71
C SER A 487 4.74 -21.66 18.21
N GLU A 488 5.09 -22.87 18.65
CA GLU A 488 4.24 -24.03 18.39
C GLU A 488 2.82 -23.80 18.93
N GLU A 489 1.84 -24.29 18.17
CA GLU A 489 0.43 -24.24 18.54
C GLU A 489 0.02 -25.59 19.16
N ASP A 490 -0.68 -25.57 20.30
CA ASP A 490 -1.27 -26.80 20.86
C ASP A 490 -2.48 -27.22 20.00
N LEU A 491 -2.21 -28.08 19.02
CA LEU A 491 -3.19 -28.58 18.07
C LEU A 491 -4.40 -29.25 18.76
N ASN A 492 -4.19 -29.94 19.88
CA ASN A 492 -5.27 -30.63 20.57
C ASN A 492 -6.22 -29.62 21.21
N ALA A 493 -5.68 -28.64 21.93
CA ALA A 493 -6.52 -27.62 22.54
C ALA A 493 -7.11 -26.64 21.52
N LEU A 494 -6.49 -26.46 20.35
CA LEU A 494 -7.11 -25.79 19.19
C LEU A 494 -8.30 -26.58 18.64
N LYS A 495 -8.14 -27.90 18.40
CA LYS A 495 -9.23 -28.79 17.97
C LYS A 495 -10.38 -28.78 18.98
N GLU A 496 -10.07 -28.84 20.27
CA GLU A 496 -11.06 -28.76 21.34
C GLU A 496 -11.82 -27.42 21.30
N THR A 497 -11.11 -26.30 21.21
CA THR A 497 -11.72 -24.96 21.18
C THR A 497 -12.58 -24.76 19.94
N ALA A 498 -12.08 -25.16 18.76
CA ALA A 498 -12.81 -25.05 17.50
C ALA A 498 -14.09 -25.91 17.49
N SER A 499 -14.06 -27.09 18.13
CA SER A 499 -15.23 -27.98 18.21
C SER A 499 -16.39 -27.41 19.03
N LYS A 500 -16.11 -26.46 19.95
CA LYS A 500 -17.13 -25.84 20.80
C LYS A 500 -17.79 -24.67 20.06
N PRO A 501 -19.14 -24.61 20.02
CA PRO A 501 -19.83 -23.48 19.43
C PRO A 501 -19.44 -22.18 20.17
N PRO A 502 -19.16 -21.08 19.45
CA PRO A 502 -18.94 -19.79 20.08
C PRO A 502 -20.14 -19.41 20.94
N THR A 503 -19.87 -19.06 22.20
CA THR A 503 -20.90 -18.70 23.17
C THR A 503 -20.83 -17.20 23.40
N PRO A 504 -21.90 -16.44 23.12
CA PRO A 504 -21.90 -15.01 23.36
C PRO A 504 -21.79 -14.68 24.85
N PRO A 505 -21.21 -13.52 25.20
CA PRO A 505 -21.18 -13.07 26.58
C PRO A 505 -22.62 -12.95 27.12
N GLY A 506 -22.83 -13.42 28.35
CA GLY A 506 -24.10 -13.25 29.05
C GLY A 506 -24.40 -11.78 29.35
N GLN A 507 -25.65 -11.46 29.74
CA GLN A 507 -26.05 -10.10 30.08
C GLN A 507 -25.24 -9.51 31.26
N ASP A 508 -24.85 -10.37 32.21
CA ASP A 508 -24.06 -10.01 33.39
C ASP A 508 -22.54 -10.15 33.15
N PHE A 509 -22.10 -10.23 31.89
CA PHE A 509 -20.68 -10.36 31.59
C PHE A 509 -19.91 -9.12 32.05
N GLU A 510 -18.89 -9.33 32.87
CA GLU A 510 -17.92 -8.33 33.26
C GLU A 510 -16.58 -8.63 32.58
N PHE A 511 -16.02 -7.62 31.91
CA PHE A 511 -14.71 -7.78 31.29
C PHE A 511 -13.62 -7.79 32.36
N ILE A 512 -12.94 -8.93 32.49
CA ILE A 512 -11.74 -9.08 33.32
C ILE A 512 -10.59 -9.46 32.37
N PRO A 513 -9.51 -8.66 32.32
CA PRO A 513 -8.40 -8.92 31.42
C PRO A 513 -7.70 -10.23 31.77
N GLN A 514 -7.32 -10.99 30.74
CA GLN A 514 -6.56 -12.22 30.89
C GLN A 514 -5.34 -12.15 29.96
N TYR A 515 -4.15 -12.11 30.55
CA TYR A 515 -2.89 -12.05 29.81
C TYR A 515 -2.10 -13.37 29.86
N ASP A 516 -2.41 -14.24 30.82
CA ASP A 516 -1.81 -15.57 30.98
C ASP A 516 -2.57 -16.60 30.13
N TRP A 517 -2.50 -16.46 28.80
CA TRP A 517 -3.15 -17.40 27.88
C TRP A 517 -2.38 -18.73 27.83
N LEU A 518 -2.50 -19.54 28.88
CA LEU A 518 -2.03 -20.93 28.95
C LEU A 518 -2.97 -21.91 28.20
N ARG A 519 -3.96 -21.41 27.45
CA ARG A 519 -4.86 -22.19 26.59
C ARG A 519 -4.93 -21.55 25.21
N PRO A 520 -4.94 -22.32 24.11
CA PRO A 520 -4.84 -21.76 22.78
C PRO A 520 -6.17 -21.10 22.39
N SER A 521 -6.25 -19.80 22.65
CA SER A 521 -7.36 -19.00 22.17
C SER A 521 -7.21 -18.73 20.69
N LEU A 522 -8.24 -19.15 19.96
CA LEU A 522 -8.39 -18.89 18.55
C LEU A 522 -8.91 -17.46 18.37
N MET A 523 -8.16 -16.61 17.66
CA MET A 523 -8.57 -15.23 17.37
C MET A 523 -9.96 -15.20 16.72
N LEU A 524 -10.18 -16.02 15.69
CA LEU A 524 -11.46 -16.12 15.00
C LEU A 524 -12.59 -16.62 15.91
N HIS A 525 -12.29 -17.53 16.84
CA HIS A 525 -13.28 -18.00 17.82
C HIS A 525 -13.64 -16.92 18.83
N THR A 526 -12.65 -16.15 19.30
CA THR A 526 -12.87 -14.98 20.17
C THR A 526 -13.73 -13.94 19.46
N VAL A 527 -13.40 -13.57 18.22
CA VAL A 527 -14.21 -12.62 17.45
C VAL A 527 -15.63 -13.18 17.25
N ALA A 528 -15.78 -14.49 17.00
CA ALA A 528 -17.09 -15.11 16.83
C ALA A 528 -17.92 -15.10 18.12
N CYS A 529 -17.30 -15.40 19.27
CA CYS A 529 -17.99 -15.37 20.58
C CYS A 529 -18.58 -13.99 20.84
N PHE A 530 -17.82 -12.92 20.58
CA PHE A 530 -18.22 -11.58 21.00
C PHE A 530 -18.96 -10.76 19.93
N HIS A 531 -18.74 -11.03 18.63
CA HIS A 531 -19.12 -10.11 17.55
C HIS A 531 -19.66 -10.78 16.27
N ALA A 532 -19.91 -12.10 16.25
CA ALA A 532 -20.31 -12.81 15.03
C ALA A 532 -21.57 -12.26 14.34
N ASP A 533 -22.50 -11.74 15.13
CA ASP A 533 -23.79 -11.22 14.71
C ASP A 533 -23.69 -9.87 13.98
N THR A 534 -22.71 -9.04 14.33
CA THR A 534 -22.54 -7.68 13.78
C THR A 534 -21.48 -7.60 12.68
N VAL A 535 -20.49 -8.49 12.69
CA VAL A 535 -19.37 -8.46 11.74
C VAL A 535 -19.81 -8.70 10.30
N THR A 536 -19.41 -7.78 9.42
CA THR A 536 -19.62 -7.84 7.97
C THR A 536 -18.31 -7.83 7.17
N GLU A 537 -17.21 -7.37 7.78
CA GLU A 537 -15.88 -7.32 7.16
C GLU A 537 -14.80 -7.78 8.15
N LEU A 538 -14.03 -8.80 7.74
CA LEU A 538 -12.85 -9.30 8.46
C LEU A 538 -11.61 -9.13 7.60
N LYS A 539 -10.52 -8.63 8.17
CA LYS A 539 -9.22 -8.53 7.50
C LYS A 539 -8.11 -8.99 8.42
N PHE A 540 -7.47 -10.11 8.10
CA PHE A 540 -6.35 -10.68 8.84
C PHE A 540 -5.13 -10.77 7.93
N CYS A 541 -4.23 -9.79 8.03
CA CYS A 541 -3.04 -9.72 7.21
C CYS A 541 -1.80 -9.97 8.08
N GLY A 542 -0.96 -10.90 7.63
CA GLY A 542 0.28 -11.34 8.26
C GLY A 542 0.65 -12.70 7.66
N TYR A 543 1.87 -12.82 7.15
CA TYR A 543 2.25 -13.95 6.27
C TYR A 543 2.86 -15.11 7.05
N VAL A 544 3.60 -14.80 8.11
CA VAL A 544 4.25 -15.76 8.99
C VAL A 544 3.15 -16.51 9.77
N GLY A 545 3.06 -17.83 9.62
CA GLY A 545 1.95 -18.65 10.20
C GLY A 545 0.61 -18.54 9.48
N ALA A 546 0.55 -17.95 8.28
CA ALA A 546 -0.68 -17.88 7.48
C ALA A 546 -1.07 -19.24 6.89
N PRO A 547 -2.37 -19.53 6.64
CA PRO A 547 -2.78 -20.74 5.93
C PRO A 547 -2.06 -20.92 4.60
N ILE A 548 -1.59 -22.14 4.35
CA ILE A 548 -0.84 -22.49 3.14
C ILE A 548 -1.82 -22.91 2.06
N LEU A 549 -1.70 -22.32 0.87
CA LEU A 549 -2.70 -22.50 -0.19
C LEU A 549 -2.70 -23.90 -0.80
N PHE A 550 -1.51 -24.42 -1.14
CA PHE A 550 -1.35 -25.71 -1.84
C PHE A 550 -1.00 -26.89 -0.93
N ALA A 551 -0.74 -26.63 0.36
CA ALA A 551 -0.46 -27.66 1.34
C ALA A 551 -1.09 -27.29 2.70
N PRO A 552 -2.42 -27.26 2.83
CA PRO A 552 -3.08 -26.94 4.09
C PRO A 552 -2.61 -27.89 5.21
N THR A 553 -2.23 -27.33 6.34
CA THR A 553 -1.73 -28.08 7.50
C THR A 553 -2.89 -28.52 8.40
N GLU A 554 -2.64 -29.45 9.34
CA GLU A 554 -3.67 -29.86 10.32
C GLU A 554 -4.21 -28.69 11.16
N LEU A 555 -3.44 -27.61 11.31
CA LEU A 555 -3.85 -26.39 12.00
C LEU A 555 -4.88 -25.59 11.19
N SER A 556 -4.87 -25.68 9.86
CA SER A 556 -5.72 -24.83 9.01
C SER A 556 -7.22 -25.01 9.31
N HIS A 557 -7.64 -26.24 9.59
CA HIS A 557 -9.04 -26.56 9.90
C HIS A 557 -9.54 -25.88 11.19
N PRO A 558 -8.95 -26.11 12.38
CA PRO A 558 -9.43 -25.46 13.61
C PRO A 558 -9.29 -23.94 13.57
N LEU A 559 -8.29 -23.38 12.89
CA LEU A 559 -8.12 -21.92 12.77
C LEU A 559 -9.26 -21.26 11.98
N LEU A 560 -9.69 -21.89 10.88
CA LEU A 560 -10.72 -21.33 9.98
C LEU A 560 -12.15 -21.71 10.38
N LEU A 561 -12.33 -22.77 11.17
CA LEU A 561 -13.64 -23.30 11.56
C LEU A 561 -14.64 -22.25 12.04
N PRO A 562 -14.25 -21.27 12.89
CA PRO A 562 -15.19 -20.30 13.42
C PRO A 562 -15.82 -19.36 12.37
N LEU A 563 -15.27 -19.29 11.15
CA LEU A 563 -15.85 -18.50 10.05
C LEU A 563 -17.33 -18.86 9.75
N ARG A 564 -17.76 -20.07 10.12
CA ARG A 564 -19.13 -20.57 9.90
C ARG A 564 -20.19 -19.82 10.69
N HIS A 565 -19.79 -19.07 11.72
CA HIS A 565 -20.70 -18.35 12.61
C HIS A 565 -20.97 -16.91 12.16
N PHE A 566 -20.19 -16.39 11.21
CA PHE A 566 -20.38 -15.04 10.69
C PHE A 566 -21.43 -15.02 9.57
N HIS A 567 -22.69 -14.97 9.96
CA HIS A 567 -23.82 -15.00 9.04
C HIS A 567 -23.96 -13.74 8.17
N ASN A 568 -23.44 -12.62 8.65
CA ASN A 568 -23.48 -11.32 7.97
C ASN A 568 -22.18 -10.99 7.22
N LEU A 569 -21.22 -11.91 7.17
CA LEU A 569 -19.92 -11.68 6.53
C LEU A 569 -20.09 -11.44 5.02
N ARG A 570 -19.59 -10.30 4.55
CA ARG A 570 -19.60 -9.93 3.12
C ARG A 570 -18.20 -9.85 2.54
N ASN A 571 -17.22 -9.48 3.36
CA ASN A 571 -15.84 -9.29 2.93
C ASN A 571 -14.89 -9.98 3.89
N LEU A 572 -14.05 -10.86 3.36
CA LEU A 572 -12.99 -11.54 4.10
C LEU A 572 -11.67 -11.25 3.39
N THR A 573 -10.70 -10.65 4.07
CA THR A 573 -9.33 -10.53 3.56
C THR A 573 -8.42 -11.35 4.45
N MET A 574 -7.60 -12.21 3.84
CA MET A 574 -6.61 -12.99 4.56
C MET A 574 -5.30 -13.08 3.80
N SER A 575 -4.20 -13.03 4.54
CA SER A 575 -2.91 -13.48 4.02
C SER A 575 -2.94 -15.00 3.87
N MET A 576 -2.33 -15.50 2.80
CA MET A 576 -2.11 -16.93 2.57
C MET A 576 -0.66 -17.13 2.13
N TRP A 577 -0.04 -18.19 2.61
CA TRP A 577 1.30 -18.57 2.19
C TRP A 577 1.23 -19.30 0.84
N LEU A 578 2.07 -18.87 -0.10
CA LEU A 578 2.20 -19.47 -1.41
C LEU A 578 3.57 -20.14 -1.48
N ASP A 579 3.62 -21.47 -1.42
CA ASP A 579 4.88 -22.19 -1.59
C ASP A 579 5.35 -22.05 -3.05
N THR A 580 6.52 -21.42 -3.23
CA THR A 580 7.16 -21.18 -4.53
C THR A 580 8.32 -22.12 -4.81
N ASN A 581 8.60 -23.08 -3.92
CA ASN A 581 9.74 -23.97 -4.07
C ASN A 581 9.52 -24.98 -5.21
N PHE A 582 10.47 -25.04 -6.12
CA PHE A 582 10.54 -26.02 -7.21
C PHE A 582 11.99 -26.43 -7.43
N GLU A 583 12.26 -27.74 -7.40
CA GLU A 583 13.59 -28.32 -7.60
C GLU A 583 14.68 -27.69 -6.70
N GLY A 584 14.34 -27.39 -5.44
CA GLY A 584 15.26 -26.85 -4.44
C GLY A 584 15.54 -25.35 -4.55
N SER A 585 14.71 -24.61 -5.29
CA SER A 585 14.85 -23.16 -5.50
C SER A 585 13.50 -22.44 -5.43
N HIS A 586 13.49 -21.26 -4.83
CA HIS A 586 12.33 -20.36 -4.84
C HIS A 586 12.14 -19.75 -6.23
N ARG A 587 10.92 -19.85 -6.79
CA ARG A 587 10.58 -19.37 -8.14
C ARG A 587 9.66 -18.14 -8.15
N ASP A 588 9.75 -17.31 -7.11
CA ASP A 588 8.94 -16.11 -6.94
C ASP A 588 8.95 -15.19 -8.18
N GLU A 589 10.14 -14.88 -8.71
CA GLU A 589 10.30 -13.99 -9.87
C GLU A 589 9.57 -14.51 -11.11
N GLU A 590 9.64 -15.83 -11.35
CA GLU A 590 9.04 -16.47 -12.50
C GLU A 590 7.50 -16.50 -12.37
N ILE A 591 6.97 -16.68 -11.16
CA ILE A 591 5.53 -16.57 -10.87
C ILE A 591 5.06 -15.12 -11.07
N ILE A 592 5.80 -14.16 -10.54
CA ILE A 592 5.50 -12.72 -10.68
C ILE A 592 5.49 -12.34 -12.16
N GLN A 593 6.52 -12.75 -12.91
CA GLN A 593 6.64 -12.46 -14.34
C GLN A 593 5.53 -13.14 -15.14
N PHE A 594 5.16 -14.37 -14.79
CA PHE A 594 4.02 -15.07 -15.39
C PHE A 594 2.71 -14.30 -15.20
N TRP A 595 2.44 -13.77 -13.99
CA TRP A 595 1.26 -12.93 -13.74
C TRP A 595 1.30 -11.58 -14.45
N ILE A 596 2.49 -11.02 -14.67
CA ILE A 596 2.67 -9.79 -15.46
C ILE A 596 2.38 -10.08 -16.93
N ASN A 597 2.95 -11.15 -17.48
CA ASN A 597 2.82 -11.52 -18.91
C ASN A 597 1.39 -11.95 -19.27
N THR A 598 0.69 -12.66 -18.39
CA THR A 598 -0.70 -13.10 -18.64
C THR A 598 -1.68 -11.92 -18.85
N ARG A 599 -1.24 -10.69 -18.57
CA ARG A 599 -2.07 -9.47 -18.63
C ARG A 599 -1.85 -8.61 -19.85
N ASP A 600 -0.68 -8.72 -20.47
CA ASP A 600 -0.34 -7.83 -21.56
C ASP A 600 -0.81 -8.48 -22.88
N PRO A 601 -1.80 -7.88 -23.57
CA PRO A 601 -2.38 -8.46 -24.79
C PRO A 601 -1.35 -8.55 -25.92
N ASP A 602 -0.23 -7.82 -25.82
CA ASP A 602 0.88 -7.87 -26.77
C ASP A 602 1.91 -8.95 -26.41
N THR A 603 1.89 -9.50 -25.19
CA THR A 603 2.70 -10.66 -24.83
C THR A 603 1.93 -11.94 -25.20
N THR A 604 2.35 -12.56 -26.30
CA THR A 604 2.04 -13.97 -26.57
C THR A 604 2.77 -14.83 -25.55
N ALA A 605 2.29 -14.88 -24.31
CA ALA A 605 2.68 -15.92 -23.37
C ALA A 605 2.37 -17.24 -24.07
N LEU A 606 3.43 -18.00 -24.39
CA LEU A 606 3.40 -19.23 -25.16
C LEU A 606 2.21 -20.08 -24.72
N VAL A 607 1.15 -20.07 -25.53
CA VAL A 607 0.06 -21.02 -25.40
C VAL A 607 0.70 -22.37 -25.72
N ALA A 608 1.02 -23.13 -24.68
CA ALA A 608 1.38 -24.52 -24.85
C ALA A 608 0.16 -25.20 -25.49
N ILE A 609 0.23 -25.42 -26.80
CA ILE A 609 -0.70 -26.29 -27.51
C ILE A 609 -0.47 -27.67 -26.89
N ILE A 610 -1.35 -28.08 -26.00
CA ILE A 610 -1.40 -29.46 -25.51
C ILE A 610 -1.95 -30.26 -26.69
N PRO A 611 -1.22 -31.26 -27.22
CA PRO A 611 -1.81 -32.18 -28.18
C PRO A 611 -2.93 -32.95 -27.48
N ASP A 612 -4.16 -32.82 -27.98
CA ASP A 612 -5.29 -33.65 -27.55
C ASP A 612 -5.05 -35.09 -28.03
N ASP A 613 -4.60 -35.96 -27.14
CA ASP A 613 -4.71 -37.40 -27.29
C ASP A 613 -5.96 -37.89 -26.54
N SER A 614 -7.12 -37.79 -27.18
CA SER A 614 -8.22 -38.75 -26.96
C SER A 614 -9.27 -38.64 -28.06
N SER A 615 -9.44 -39.75 -28.76
CA SER A 615 -10.41 -40.07 -29.80
C SER A 615 -11.87 -39.95 -29.35
N ASP A 616 -12.71 -39.49 -30.28
CA ASP A 616 -14.10 -39.86 -30.54
C ASP A 616 -15.03 -40.11 -29.33
N SER A 617 -15.95 -39.17 -29.10
CA SER A 617 -17.37 -39.53 -28.98
C SER A 617 -18.28 -38.35 -29.35
N ASP A 618 -19.07 -38.58 -30.39
CA ASP A 618 -20.14 -37.73 -30.88
C ASP A 618 -21.15 -37.39 -29.78
N PHE A 619 -21.51 -36.11 -29.67
CA PHE A 619 -22.86 -35.70 -29.25
C PHE A 619 -23.30 -34.47 -30.05
N ASN A 620 -24.07 -34.75 -31.10
CA ASN A 620 -24.94 -33.79 -31.77
C ASN A 620 -26.01 -33.27 -30.80
N ILE A 621 -26.21 -31.95 -30.77
CA ILE A 621 -27.50 -31.37 -30.41
C ILE A 621 -27.94 -30.53 -31.60
N GLU A 622 -29.04 -30.97 -32.20
CA GLU A 622 -29.75 -30.33 -33.30
C GLU A 622 -30.28 -28.95 -32.86
N ASP A 623 -29.89 -27.94 -33.62
CA ASP A 623 -30.44 -26.59 -33.59
C ASP A 623 -31.71 -26.58 -34.46
N SER A 624 -32.87 -26.47 -33.82
CA SER A 624 -34.15 -26.26 -34.51
C SER A 624 -34.51 -24.79 -34.39
N GLY A 625 -34.50 -24.13 -35.55
CA GLY A 625 -34.72 -22.71 -35.66
C GLY A 625 -36.16 -22.27 -35.40
N ASP A 626 -36.29 -20.96 -35.24
CA ASP A 626 -37.34 -20.20 -35.89
C ASP A 626 -36.76 -18.85 -36.32
N GLU A 627 -36.83 -18.62 -37.63
CA GLU A 627 -36.57 -17.35 -38.30
C GLU A 627 -37.69 -16.36 -37.96
N ASP A 628 -37.38 -15.07 -37.80
CA ASP A 628 -38.01 -14.07 -38.67
C ASP A 628 -37.28 -12.72 -38.73
N ALA A 629 -37.42 -12.10 -39.91
CA ALA A 629 -36.73 -10.97 -40.53
C ALA A 629 -36.64 -9.64 -39.71
N GLY A 630 -35.76 -8.68 -40.00
CA GLY A 630 -34.89 -8.46 -41.16
C GLY A 630 -34.23 -7.08 -41.13
N GLU A 631 -33.62 -6.73 -42.27
CA GLU A 631 -33.03 -5.46 -42.71
C GLU A 631 -31.54 -5.17 -42.39
N SER A 632 -30.76 -5.50 -43.41
CA SER A 632 -29.38 -5.16 -43.71
C SER A 632 -29.22 -3.71 -44.20
N GLN A 633 -28.25 -2.98 -43.65
CA GLN A 633 -27.64 -1.84 -44.32
C GLN A 633 -26.11 -1.93 -44.32
N HIS A 634 -25.58 -2.03 -45.53
CA HIS A 634 -24.18 -1.90 -45.91
C HIS A 634 -23.51 -0.66 -45.31
N ARG A 635 -22.37 -0.84 -44.62
CA ARG A 635 -21.39 0.23 -44.44
C ARG A 635 -19.98 -0.28 -44.67
N ARG A 636 -19.39 0.20 -45.77
CA ARG A 636 -17.99 0.02 -46.21
C ARG A 636 -17.02 0.26 -45.04
N VAL A 637 -16.26 -0.77 -44.68
CA VAL A 637 -15.05 -0.65 -43.84
C VAL A 637 -13.89 -0.24 -44.76
N ARG A 638 -13.29 0.92 -44.47
CA ARG A 638 -12.00 1.33 -45.05
C ARG A 638 -10.91 0.49 -44.39
N ASN A 639 -10.17 -0.28 -45.19
CA ASN A 639 -8.94 -0.94 -44.77
C ASN A 639 -7.94 0.12 -44.26
N ARG A 640 -7.59 0.03 -42.98
CA ARG A 640 -6.48 0.78 -42.38
C ARG A 640 -5.30 -0.18 -42.30
N ALA A 641 -4.16 0.22 -42.85
CA ALA A 641 -2.93 -0.55 -42.82
C ALA A 641 -2.56 -0.91 -41.38
N VAL A 642 -2.38 -2.21 -41.13
CA VAL A 642 -1.93 -2.77 -39.86
C VAL A 642 -0.40 -2.81 -39.90
N THR A 643 0.24 -2.15 -38.93
CA THR A 643 1.69 -2.22 -38.70
C THR A 643 2.04 -3.65 -38.26
N PRO A 644 3.12 -4.27 -38.78
CA PRO A 644 3.45 -5.66 -38.46
C PRO A 644 3.77 -5.85 -36.96
N PRO A 645 3.49 -7.04 -36.38
CA PRO A 645 3.80 -7.33 -34.99
C PRO A 645 5.32 -7.31 -34.78
N GLY A 646 5.79 -6.53 -33.79
CA GLY A 646 7.22 -6.42 -33.46
C GLY A 646 7.89 -5.09 -33.83
N ALA A 647 7.19 -4.13 -34.44
CA ALA A 647 7.70 -2.76 -34.56
C ALA A 647 7.63 -2.07 -33.18
N ALA A 648 8.78 -1.82 -32.56
CA ALA A 648 8.83 -1.02 -31.34
C ALA A 648 8.34 0.41 -31.61
N ASP A 649 7.75 1.04 -30.58
CA ASP A 649 7.31 2.43 -30.63
C ASP A 649 8.45 3.33 -31.16
N PRO A 650 8.27 4.05 -32.30
CA PRO A 650 9.30 4.90 -32.88
C PRO A 650 9.85 5.93 -31.89
N GLU A 651 9.01 6.36 -30.94
CA GLU A 651 9.40 7.31 -29.90
C GLU A 651 10.31 6.63 -28.85
N LEU A 652 10.06 5.36 -28.51
CA LEU A 652 10.90 4.58 -27.58
C LEU A 652 12.25 4.22 -28.23
N GLN A 653 12.26 3.86 -29.51
CA GLN A 653 13.50 3.64 -30.26
C GLN A 653 14.33 4.91 -30.34
N PHE A 654 13.70 6.07 -30.56
CA PHE A 654 14.37 7.37 -30.55
C PHE A 654 15.02 7.67 -29.18
N TYR A 655 14.33 7.42 -28.06
CA TYR A 655 14.91 7.60 -26.73
C TYR A 655 16.05 6.62 -26.43
N GLN A 656 15.95 5.36 -26.87
CA GLN A 656 17.03 4.37 -26.72
C GLN A 656 18.25 4.75 -27.56
N GLN A 657 18.05 5.26 -28.78
CA GLN A 657 19.11 5.76 -29.64
C GLN A 657 19.80 7.00 -29.06
N ILE A 658 19.05 7.93 -28.48
CA ILE A 658 19.62 9.08 -27.76
C ILE A 658 20.44 8.61 -26.55
N GLN A 659 19.91 7.68 -25.74
CA GLN A 659 20.61 7.18 -24.57
C GLN A 659 21.89 6.42 -24.93
N GLN A 660 21.86 5.64 -26.00
CA GLN A 660 23.02 4.90 -26.50
C GLN A 660 24.07 5.85 -27.07
N HIS A 661 23.66 6.83 -27.89
CA HIS A 661 24.60 7.82 -28.45
C HIS A 661 25.24 8.71 -27.37
N ILE A 662 24.50 9.11 -26.33
CA ILE A 662 25.06 9.84 -25.18
C ILE A 662 26.06 8.97 -24.40
N ALA A 663 25.80 7.66 -24.29
CA ALA A 663 26.73 6.74 -23.63
C ALA A 663 28.02 6.54 -24.46
N ASP A 664 27.90 6.50 -25.78
CA ASP A 664 29.00 6.21 -26.69
C ASP A 664 29.81 7.47 -27.05
N ASN A 665 29.20 8.67 -27.02
CA ASN A 665 29.82 9.93 -27.44
C ASN A 665 29.47 11.07 -26.46
N PRO A 666 30.10 11.12 -25.28
CA PRO A 666 29.72 12.05 -24.22
C PRO A 666 29.93 13.54 -24.56
N ASP A 667 30.78 13.84 -25.55
CA ASP A 667 31.15 15.21 -25.96
C ASP A 667 30.54 15.63 -27.32
N ASP A 668 29.77 14.77 -27.99
CA ASP A 668 29.22 15.01 -29.34
C ASP A 668 27.68 15.15 -29.30
N PRO A 669 27.09 16.24 -29.82
CA PRO A 669 25.64 16.40 -29.87
C PRO A 669 24.98 15.47 -30.90
N PHE A 670 23.89 14.78 -30.48
CA PHE A 670 23.10 13.89 -31.32
C PHE A 670 22.62 14.58 -32.61
N PRO A 671 23.01 14.12 -33.81
CA PRO A 671 22.54 14.69 -35.06
C PRO A 671 21.05 14.36 -35.27
N LEU A 672 20.22 15.37 -35.52
CA LEU A 672 18.83 15.17 -35.89
C LEU A 672 18.75 14.63 -37.33
N PRO A 673 17.81 13.73 -37.65
CA PRO A 673 17.62 13.29 -39.03
C PRO A 673 17.15 14.46 -39.89
N ASP A 674 17.85 14.72 -40.99
CA ASP A 674 17.28 15.49 -42.10
C ASP A 674 16.22 14.63 -42.79
N ASP A 675 15.02 15.19 -42.95
CA ASP A 675 13.95 14.57 -43.72
C ASP A 675 14.42 14.35 -45.16
N HIS A 676 14.37 13.09 -45.63
CA HIS A 676 14.55 12.59 -47.00
C HIS A 676 15.77 11.66 -47.22
N GLN A 677 15.60 10.35 -46.98
CA GLN A 677 16.20 9.30 -47.83
C GLN A 677 15.52 7.93 -47.64
N GLU A 678 15.15 7.31 -48.77
CA GLU A 678 14.66 5.92 -48.86
C GLU A 678 15.84 4.93 -48.79
N PHE A 679 15.69 3.85 -48.02
CA PHE A 679 16.69 2.77 -47.94
C PHE A 679 16.27 1.54 -48.76
N PRO A 680 17.16 0.93 -49.57
CA PRO A 680 16.95 -0.39 -50.15
C PRO A 680 17.47 -1.51 -49.24
N LEU A 681 16.84 -2.69 -49.35
CA LEU A 681 17.15 -3.94 -48.67
C LEU A 681 18.40 -4.63 -49.25
N SER A 682 19.26 -5.19 -48.39
CA SER A 682 20.11 -6.33 -48.76
C SER A 682 20.53 -7.23 -47.59
N SER A 683 20.53 -8.52 -47.88
CA SER A 683 20.89 -9.72 -47.11
C SER A 683 22.40 -9.97 -46.92
N GLN A 684 22.83 -10.68 -45.85
CA GLN A 684 23.68 -11.90 -45.93
C GLN A 684 24.08 -12.51 -44.56
N GLN A 685 24.48 -13.79 -44.65
CA GLN A 685 24.68 -14.89 -43.67
C GLN A 685 25.98 -14.86 -42.81
N PRO A 686 26.15 -15.82 -41.85
CA PRO A 686 27.21 -15.84 -40.83
C PRO A 686 28.37 -16.80 -41.12
N SER A 687 29.47 -16.68 -40.36
CA SER A 687 30.54 -17.69 -40.27
C SER A 687 31.06 -17.90 -38.85
N ALA A 688 31.36 -19.17 -38.56
CA ALA A 688 31.94 -19.72 -37.34
C ALA A 688 33.45 -19.95 -37.50
N PHE A 689 34.23 -20.02 -36.41
CA PHE A 689 35.46 -20.85 -36.35
C PHE A 689 35.83 -21.25 -34.91
N ALA A 690 36.67 -22.29 -34.84
CA ALA A 690 36.74 -23.31 -33.80
C ALA A 690 38.02 -23.29 -32.92
N ALA A 691 38.07 -24.27 -32.01
CA ALA A 691 38.96 -24.52 -30.87
C ALA A 691 40.44 -24.84 -31.16
N SER A 692 41.29 -24.77 -30.13
CA SER A 692 42.38 -25.75 -29.88
C SER A 692 42.88 -25.73 -28.42
N ALA A 693 43.65 -26.76 -28.02
CA ALA A 693 43.74 -27.37 -26.68
C ALA A 693 45.07 -27.19 -25.90
N HIS A 694 45.00 -27.40 -24.56
CA HIS A 694 45.90 -27.97 -23.51
C HIS A 694 47.44 -28.16 -23.72
N PRO A 695 48.31 -28.26 -22.65
CA PRO A 695 48.12 -29.00 -21.37
C PRO A 695 48.78 -28.49 -20.04
N THR A 696 48.41 -29.22 -18.96
CA THR A 696 48.75 -29.38 -17.50
C THR A 696 50.23 -29.44 -17.02
N PRO A 697 50.59 -29.76 -15.74
CA PRO A 697 49.88 -29.74 -14.41
C PRO A 697 50.71 -29.19 -13.22
N SER A 698 50.12 -29.06 -12.02
CA SER A 698 50.79 -29.33 -10.72
C SER A 698 49.77 -29.56 -9.59
N ALA A 699 50.07 -30.56 -8.75
CA ALA A 699 49.20 -31.19 -7.76
C ALA A 699 49.31 -30.59 -6.34
N SER A 700 48.25 -30.67 -5.53
CA SER A 700 48.37 -30.85 -4.07
C SER A 700 47.09 -31.45 -3.44
N ILE A 701 47.23 -32.70 -2.99
CA ILE A 701 46.87 -33.25 -1.67
C ILE A 701 45.45 -33.03 -1.12
N ALA A 702 44.78 -34.17 -0.97
CA ALA A 702 43.47 -34.40 -0.38
C ALA A 702 43.48 -34.35 1.16
N LEU A 703 42.38 -33.84 1.73
CA LEU A 703 41.87 -34.16 3.06
C LEU A 703 40.35 -34.36 2.94
N ALA A 704 39.88 -35.56 3.29
CA ALA A 704 38.47 -35.94 3.29
C ALA A 704 37.74 -35.34 4.49
N PRO A 705 36.43 -35.06 4.35
CA PRO A 705 35.53 -35.45 5.42
C PRO A 705 34.24 -36.12 4.93
N ASN A 706 33.89 -37.18 5.65
CA ASN A 706 32.58 -37.80 5.89
C ASN A 706 31.39 -37.34 5.04
N HIS A 707 30.97 -38.23 4.13
CA HIS A 707 29.61 -38.29 3.60
C HIS A 707 28.66 -38.86 4.66
N ASP A 708 28.01 -37.98 5.43
CA ASP A 708 26.62 -38.24 5.84
C ASP A 708 25.73 -37.52 4.83
N ASN A 709 25.00 -38.32 4.07
CA ASN A 709 24.20 -37.90 2.93
C ASN A 709 22.78 -37.57 3.44
N PRO A 710 22.36 -36.30 3.61
CA PRO A 710 20.96 -36.01 3.88
C PRO A 710 20.18 -36.32 2.61
N GLN A 711 19.30 -37.32 2.69
CA GLN A 711 18.33 -37.62 1.65
C GLN A 711 17.54 -36.32 1.32
N PRO A 712 17.44 -35.90 0.05
CA PRO A 712 16.62 -34.76 -0.30
C PRO A 712 15.15 -35.12 -0.04
N ILE A 713 14.55 -34.47 0.96
CA ILE A 713 13.10 -34.50 1.19
C ILE A 713 12.46 -33.84 -0.03
N THR A 714 11.93 -34.68 -0.93
CA THR A 714 11.23 -34.26 -2.13
C THR A 714 9.77 -33.99 -1.76
N HIS A 715 9.42 -32.72 -1.57
CA HIS A 715 8.03 -32.32 -1.41
C HIS A 715 7.32 -32.44 -2.78
N HIS A 716 6.49 -33.47 -2.91
CA HIS A 716 5.75 -33.77 -4.13
C HIS A 716 4.49 -32.88 -4.25
N LEU A 717 4.45 -32.00 -5.25
CA LEU A 717 3.31 -31.11 -5.57
C LEU A 717 2.74 -31.44 -6.97
N VAL A 718 1.41 -31.46 -7.08
CA VAL A 718 0.59 -32.28 -8.02
C VAL A 718 -0.12 -31.46 -9.14
N ALA A 719 -0.56 -32.13 -10.22
CA ALA A 719 -1.17 -31.61 -11.46
C ALA A 719 -2.71 -31.79 -11.60
N VAL A 720 -3.31 -31.02 -12.52
CA VAL A 720 -4.75 -30.92 -12.84
C VAL A 720 -5.08 -31.42 -14.26
N THR A 721 -6.20 -32.13 -14.45
CA THR A 721 -6.97 -32.21 -15.71
C THR A 721 -8.49 -32.07 -15.43
N ALA A 722 -9.19 -31.41 -16.37
CA ALA A 722 -10.65 -31.12 -16.47
C ALA A 722 -11.30 -30.12 -15.46
N ASP A 723 -12.43 -29.53 -15.90
CA ASP A 723 -13.04 -28.24 -15.50
C ASP A 723 -12.84 -27.79 -14.03
N PRO A 724 -12.07 -26.70 -13.77
CA PRO A 724 -11.71 -26.25 -12.43
C PRO A 724 -12.87 -25.67 -11.59
N VAL A 725 -14.09 -25.61 -12.14
CA VAL A 725 -15.29 -25.13 -11.43
C VAL A 725 -16.08 -26.28 -10.79
N THR A 726 -15.97 -27.51 -11.31
CA THR A 726 -16.78 -28.67 -10.89
C THR A 726 -16.04 -30.01 -10.87
N GLY A 727 -14.74 -30.04 -11.18
CA GLY A 727 -13.95 -31.27 -11.25
C GLY A 727 -13.85 -32.01 -9.90
N PRO A 728 -13.65 -33.35 -9.93
CA PRO A 728 -13.54 -34.16 -8.72
C PRO A 728 -12.36 -33.72 -7.83
N GLU A 729 -12.45 -34.12 -6.57
CA GLU A 729 -11.43 -33.97 -5.52
C GLU A 729 -10.00 -34.17 -6.07
N PRO A 730 -8.99 -33.37 -5.65
CA PRO A 730 -7.61 -33.56 -6.09
C PRO A 730 -7.10 -34.96 -5.70
N VAL A 731 -7.10 -35.89 -6.67
CA VAL A 731 -6.56 -37.24 -6.48
C VAL A 731 -5.04 -37.17 -6.48
N LEU A 732 -4.46 -37.36 -5.30
CA LEU A 732 -3.05 -37.25 -4.91
C LEU A 732 -2.07 -38.27 -5.57
N ALA A 733 -2.40 -38.85 -6.74
CA ALA A 733 -1.81 -40.13 -7.17
C ALA A 733 -1.21 -40.16 -8.60
N SER A 734 -0.42 -39.16 -9.02
CA SER A 734 0.42 -39.31 -10.22
C SER A 734 1.90 -39.44 -9.86
N SER A 735 2.56 -40.49 -10.33
CA SER A 735 3.94 -40.88 -10.02
C SER A 735 5.04 -40.04 -10.67
N ARG A 736 4.73 -38.93 -11.37
CA ARG A 736 5.73 -38.07 -12.03
C ARG A 736 5.56 -36.59 -11.67
N PRO A 737 6.64 -35.89 -11.26
CA PRO A 737 6.60 -34.45 -11.01
C PRO A 737 6.29 -33.69 -12.29
N LEU A 738 5.49 -32.62 -12.17
CA LEU A 738 5.21 -31.72 -13.29
C LEU A 738 6.45 -30.92 -13.70
N SER A 739 6.58 -30.64 -14.99
CA SER A 739 7.51 -29.61 -15.46
C SER A 739 7.07 -28.23 -14.94
N TRP A 740 8.05 -27.35 -14.74
CA TRP A 740 7.78 -26.01 -14.22
C TRP A 740 6.74 -25.21 -15.02
N PRO A 741 6.76 -25.16 -16.37
CA PRO A 741 5.72 -24.48 -17.14
C PRO A 741 4.32 -25.04 -16.88
N ARG A 742 4.18 -26.37 -16.77
CA ARG A 742 2.89 -26.99 -16.43
C ARG A 742 2.46 -26.61 -15.02
N ARG A 743 3.39 -26.51 -14.07
CA ARG A 743 3.11 -26.07 -12.69
C ARG A 743 2.66 -24.60 -12.63
N LEU A 744 3.31 -23.70 -13.40
CA LEU A 744 2.87 -22.31 -13.59
C LEU A 744 1.41 -22.20 -14.02
N HIS A 745 1.03 -22.93 -15.06
CA HIS A 745 -0.35 -22.90 -15.58
C HIS A 745 -1.36 -23.61 -14.67
N SER A 746 -1.01 -24.74 -14.06
CA SER A 746 -1.94 -25.55 -13.28
C SER A 746 -2.16 -25.05 -11.85
N LEU A 747 -1.13 -24.48 -11.21
CA LEU A 747 -1.21 -24.01 -9.82
C LEU A 747 -1.24 -22.50 -9.71
N TYR A 748 -0.39 -21.80 -10.47
CA TYR A 748 -0.19 -20.36 -10.30
C TYR A 748 -1.00 -19.50 -11.27
N ALA A 749 -1.74 -20.08 -12.22
CA ALA A 749 -2.68 -19.30 -13.03
C ALA A 749 -3.68 -18.57 -12.12
N PRO A 750 -4.02 -17.29 -12.38
CA PRO A 750 -4.97 -16.54 -11.56
C PRO A 750 -6.28 -17.29 -11.29
N ARG A 751 -6.82 -17.98 -12.30
CA ARG A 751 -8.00 -18.84 -12.19
C ARG A 751 -7.78 -20.05 -11.27
N ALA A 752 -6.62 -20.70 -11.36
CA ALA A 752 -6.29 -21.85 -10.52
C ALA A 752 -6.16 -21.46 -9.04
N ILE A 753 -5.50 -20.32 -8.78
CA ILE A 753 -5.40 -19.72 -7.44
C ILE A 753 -6.79 -19.39 -6.90
N ALA A 754 -7.64 -18.72 -7.68
CA ALA A 754 -8.99 -18.38 -7.25
C ALA A 754 -9.81 -19.62 -6.87
N ALA A 755 -9.74 -20.67 -7.70
CA ALA A 755 -10.41 -21.94 -7.43
C ALA A 755 -9.89 -22.61 -6.16
N GLN A 756 -8.56 -22.61 -5.96
CA GLN A 756 -7.97 -23.19 -4.75
C GLN A 756 -8.34 -22.41 -3.48
N VAL A 757 -8.34 -21.08 -3.52
CA VAL A 757 -8.78 -20.24 -2.41
C VAL A 757 -10.24 -20.53 -2.07
N ALA A 758 -11.12 -20.61 -3.07
CA ALA A 758 -12.54 -20.91 -2.84
C ALA A 758 -12.74 -22.32 -2.25
N ARG A 759 -12.00 -23.33 -2.73
CA ARG A 759 -12.03 -24.67 -2.14
C ARG A 759 -11.56 -24.68 -0.69
N GLN A 760 -10.51 -23.94 -0.36
CA GLN A 760 -9.96 -23.90 0.99
C GLN A 760 -10.85 -23.10 1.95
N ILE A 761 -11.49 -22.02 1.50
CA ILE A 761 -12.26 -21.11 2.39
C ILE A 761 -13.76 -21.39 2.39
N GLY A 762 -14.32 -21.78 1.24
CA GLY A 762 -15.76 -21.99 1.03
C GLY A 762 -16.44 -22.93 2.05
N PRO A 763 -15.82 -24.07 2.43
CA PRO A 763 -16.36 -24.96 3.46
C PRO A 763 -16.51 -24.32 4.84
N TYR A 764 -15.70 -23.30 5.15
CA TYR A 764 -15.72 -22.60 6.43
C TYR A 764 -16.67 -21.40 6.46
N LEU A 765 -17.16 -20.94 5.31
CA LEU A 765 -18.13 -19.85 5.27
C LEU A 765 -19.53 -20.34 5.62
N SER A 766 -20.28 -19.52 6.36
CA SER A 766 -21.67 -19.83 6.71
C SER A 766 -22.55 -19.96 5.47
N GLN A 767 -23.55 -20.85 5.51
CA GLN A 767 -24.49 -21.02 4.39
C GLN A 767 -25.26 -19.73 4.08
N GLN A 768 -25.64 -18.99 5.14
CA GLN A 768 -26.32 -17.70 5.00
C GLN A 768 -25.45 -16.66 4.29
N ALA A 769 -24.17 -16.54 4.65
CA ALA A 769 -23.26 -15.60 4.00
C ALA A 769 -23.02 -15.98 2.52
N LYS A 770 -22.88 -17.28 2.22
CA LYS A 770 -22.74 -17.78 0.84
C LYS A 770 -24.00 -17.58 -0.01
N GLY A 771 -25.17 -17.64 0.61
CA GLY A 771 -26.47 -17.43 -0.03
C GLY A 771 -26.83 -15.96 -0.25
N ALA A 772 -26.07 -15.02 0.31
CA ALA A 772 -26.27 -13.59 0.06
C ALA A 772 -26.01 -13.24 -1.43
N ALA A 773 -26.65 -12.17 -1.92
CA ALA A 773 -26.47 -11.72 -3.29
C ALA A 773 -24.98 -11.43 -3.59
N GLY A 774 -24.39 -12.19 -4.52
CA GLY A 774 -22.97 -12.11 -4.88
C GLY A 774 -22.01 -12.90 -3.97
N GLY A 775 -22.52 -13.63 -2.98
CA GLY A 775 -21.75 -14.43 -2.02
C GLY A 775 -20.85 -13.59 -1.09
N VAL A 776 -19.80 -14.21 -0.58
CA VAL A 776 -18.75 -13.56 0.22
C VAL A 776 -17.60 -13.17 -0.69
N VAL A 777 -17.15 -11.93 -0.62
CA VAL A 777 -15.94 -11.47 -1.31
C VAL A 777 -14.72 -11.84 -0.47
N VAL A 778 -13.96 -12.84 -0.93
CA VAL A 778 -12.71 -13.30 -0.32
C VAL A 778 -11.54 -12.68 -1.06
N ARG A 779 -10.72 -11.88 -0.37
CA ARG A 779 -9.42 -11.39 -0.85
C ARG A 779 -8.32 -12.23 -0.24
N ALA A 780 -7.63 -13.02 -1.06
CA ALA A 780 -6.40 -13.69 -0.65
C ALA A 780 -5.20 -12.81 -1.02
N SER A 781 -4.31 -12.58 -0.05
CA SER A 781 -3.10 -11.77 -0.20
C SER A 781 -1.87 -12.67 -0.06
N PHE A 782 -0.91 -12.57 -0.98
CA PHE A 782 0.31 -13.38 -1.03
C PHE A 782 1.53 -12.46 -0.97
N CYS A 783 2.60 -12.88 -0.29
CA CYS A 783 3.87 -12.17 -0.27
C CYS A 783 4.88 -12.94 -1.11
N LEU A 784 5.38 -12.34 -2.20
CA LEU A 784 6.35 -12.98 -3.11
C LEU A 784 7.55 -12.07 -3.37
N GLY A 785 8.73 -12.66 -3.59
CA GLY A 785 9.96 -11.94 -3.97
C GLY A 785 10.93 -11.74 -2.80
N HIS A 786 11.19 -12.81 -2.03
CA HIS A 786 11.96 -12.77 -0.79
C HIS A 786 13.47 -12.58 -0.93
N ALA A 787 14.05 -12.72 -2.13
CA ALA A 787 15.50 -12.86 -2.33
C ALA A 787 16.36 -11.72 -1.73
N ASN A 788 15.82 -10.50 -1.59
CA ASN A 788 16.55 -9.32 -1.07
C ASN A 788 15.82 -8.58 0.08
N GLY A 789 15.04 -9.28 0.90
CA GLY A 789 14.49 -8.75 2.15
C GLY A 789 13.13 -8.06 2.00
N TRP A 790 12.08 -8.87 2.17
CA TRP A 790 10.64 -8.54 2.16
C TRP A 790 9.96 -8.54 0.78
N GLY A 791 9.12 -9.55 0.54
CA GLY A 791 8.37 -9.71 -0.70
C GLY A 791 7.30 -8.64 -0.95
N THR A 792 6.89 -8.51 -2.22
CA THR A 792 5.74 -7.71 -2.65
C THR A 792 4.43 -8.43 -2.41
N VAL A 793 3.41 -7.65 -2.05
CA VAL A 793 2.05 -8.14 -1.83
C VAL A 793 1.27 -8.24 -3.14
N PHE A 794 0.70 -9.41 -3.39
CA PHE A 794 -0.19 -9.69 -4.51
C PHE A 794 -1.55 -10.13 -3.99
N ASP A 795 -2.62 -9.51 -4.49
CA ASP A 795 -3.98 -9.79 -4.02
C ASP A 795 -4.86 -10.34 -5.15
N ILE A 796 -5.63 -11.38 -4.87
CA ILE A 796 -6.73 -11.85 -5.72
C ILE A 796 -8.06 -11.73 -4.95
N ASP A 797 -9.08 -11.14 -5.60
CA ASP A 797 -10.44 -11.06 -5.08
C ASP A 797 -11.27 -12.18 -5.71
N ILE A 798 -12.05 -12.92 -4.91
CA ILE A 798 -12.90 -14.03 -5.34
C ILE A 798 -14.30 -13.84 -4.74
N GLY A 799 -15.36 -13.96 -5.54
CA GLY A 799 -16.71 -14.14 -5.02
C GLY A 799 -16.96 -15.62 -4.72
N VAL A 800 -17.25 -15.98 -3.47
CA VAL A 800 -17.52 -17.35 -3.04
C VAL A 800 -18.99 -17.49 -2.60
N GLY A 801 -19.76 -18.34 -3.27
CA GLY A 801 -21.20 -18.50 -2.98
C GLY A 801 -21.74 -19.89 -3.36
N LEU A 802 -23.08 -20.04 -3.39
CA LEU A 802 -23.75 -21.33 -3.65
C LEU A 802 -23.85 -21.72 -5.15
N GLY A 803 -23.59 -20.76 -6.06
CA GLY A 803 -23.75 -20.93 -7.52
C GLY A 803 -25.19 -20.69 -8.01
N GLU A 804 -25.37 -20.40 -9.30
CA GLU A 804 -26.67 -20.12 -9.95
C GLU A 804 -27.53 -21.39 -10.21
N GLY A 805 -27.36 -22.44 -9.41
CA GLY A 805 -28.25 -23.59 -9.47
C GLY A 805 -29.57 -23.24 -8.81
N ASN A 806 -30.66 -23.23 -9.58
CA ASN A 806 -32.05 -23.14 -9.10
C ASN A 806 -32.20 -23.91 -7.78
N VAL A 807 -32.30 -23.18 -6.67
CA VAL A 807 -32.74 -23.73 -5.40
C VAL A 807 -34.23 -23.95 -5.54
N SER A 808 -34.63 -25.05 -6.19
CA SER A 808 -35.98 -25.57 -6.07
C SER A 808 -36.18 -25.91 -4.59
N PRO A 809 -37.14 -25.27 -3.88
CA PRO A 809 -37.25 -25.35 -2.43
C PRO A 809 -37.86 -26.67 -1.92
N GLY A 810 -37.52 -27.82 -2.52
CA GLY A 810 -38.19 -29.09 -2.25
C GLY A 810 -37.35 -30.37 -2.35
N ALA A 811 -36.05 -30.32 -2.66
CA ALA A 811 -35.22 -31.52 -2.70
C ALA A 811 -34.18 -31.48 -1.56
N GLY A 812 -34.42 -32.25 -0.51
CA GLY A 812 -33.55 -32.42 0.66
C GLY A 812 -32.25 -33.19 0.38
N GLY A 813 -31.57 -32.90 -0.72
CA GLY A 813 -30.23 -33.39 -1.01
C GLY A 813 -29.20 -32.45 -0.41
N ALA A 814 -28.40 -32.95 0.53
CA ALA A 814 -27.23 -32.27 1.05
C ALA A 814 -26.19 -32.07 -0.08
N GLY A 815 -26.37 -31.04 -0.90
CA GLY A 815 -25.30 -30.54 -1.77
C GLY A 815 -24.11 -30.19 -0.88
N THR A 816 -22.90 -30.57 -1.29
CA THR A 816 -21.67 -30.66 -0.47
C THR A 816 -21.25 -29.38 0.25
N GLY A 817 -21.98 -28.27 0.12
CA GLY A 817 -21.72 -27.02 0.84
C GLY A 817 -20.39 -26.36 0.46
N GLU A 818 -19.67 -26.93 -0.51
CA GLU A 818 -18.40 -26.45 -1.05
C GLU A 818 -18.67 -25.14 -1.80
N GLY A 819 -18.27 -24.01 -1.22
CA GLY A 819 -18.48 -22.70 -1.86
C GLY A 819 -17.88 -22.67 -3.26
N LYS A 820 -18.66 -22.24 -4.26
CA LYS A 820 -18.25 -22.12 -5.66
C LYS A 820 -17.68 -20.74 -5.96
N VAL A 821 -16.72 -20.69 -6.89
CA VAL A 821 -16.24 -19.42 -7.46
C VAL A 821 -17.34 -18.82 -8.34
N LEU A 822 -17.83 -17.65 -7.97
CA LEU A 822 -18.78 -16.87 -8.76
C LEU A 822 -18.06 -15.95 -9.76
N TRP A 823 -16.97 -15.35 -9.33
CA TRP A 823 -16.11 -14.46 -10.12
C TRP A 823 -14.75 -14.32 -9.43
N TRP A 824 -13.73 -13.85 -10.16
CA TRP A 824 -12.43 -13.49 -9.58
C TRP A 824 -11.80 -12.30 -10.32
N GLU A 825 -10.93 -11.55 -9.64
CA GLU A 825 -10.18 -10.41 -10.18
C GLU A 825 -8.78 -10.33 -9.54
N GLY A 826 -7.71 -10.29 -10.34
CA GLY A 826 -6.32 -10.26 -9.86
C GLY A 826 -5.40 -11.25 -10.58
N PRO A 827 -4.23 -11.62 -10.02
CA PRO A 827 -3.65 -11.19 -8.74
C PRO A 827 -2.91 -9.84 -8.86
N ARG A 828 -3.53 -8.72 -8.45
CA ARG A 828 -2.94 -7.39 -8.13
C ARG A 828 -3.98 -6.27 -8.17
N GLU A 829 -3.93 -5.35 -7.21
CA GLU A 829 -4.92 -4.27 -7.08
C GLU A 829 -4.60 -3.05 -7.96
N GLU A 830 -3.32 -2.72 -8.09
CA GLU A 830 -2.85 -1.52 -8.79
C GLU A 830 -3.14 -1.53 -10.29
N ALA A 831 -3.09 -2.70 -10.91
CA ALA A 831 -3.29 -2.87 -12.35
C ALA A 831 -4.78 -2.88 -12.73
N GLU A 832 -5.67 -3.14 -11.78
CA GLU A 832 -7.11 -3.28 -12.02
C GLU A 832 -7.84 -1.97 -11.75
N ARG A 833 -8.33 -1.34 -12.82
CA ARG A 833 -9.00 -0.03 -12.74
C ARG A 833 -10.15 -0.05 -11.74
N ARG A 834 -10.96 -1.12 -11.71
CA ARG A 834 -12.10 -1.25 -10.79
C ARG A 834 -11.63 -1.32 -9.33
N ARG A 835 -10.64 -2.15 -9.01
CA ARG A 835 -10.08 -2.27 -7.65
C ARG A 835 -9.46 -0.97 -7.15
N TRP A 836 -8.67 -0.32 -7.99
CA TRP A 836 -8.07 0.98 -7.66
C TRP A 836 -9.13 2.04 -7.35
N TRP A 837 -10.16 2.16 -8.20
CA TRP A 837 -11.28 3.08 -7.97
C TRP A 837 -12.12 2.70 -6.74
N GLY A 838 -12.36 1.41 -6.54
CA GLY A 838 -13.11 0.87 -5.40
C GLY A 838 -12.43 1.22 -4.07
N LYS A 839 -11.12 0.97 -3.95
CA LYS A 839 -10.35 1.34 -2.76
C LYS A 839 -10.31 2.85 -2.56
N ALA A 840 -10.20 3.62 -3.64
CA ALA A 840 -10.23 5.06 -3.52
C ALA A 840 -11.58 5.55 -2.98
N ARG A 841 -12.70 5.06 -3.51
CA ARG A 841 -14.04 5.36 -2.97
C ARG A 841 -14.22 4.89 -1.52
N ALA A 842 -13.82 3.67 -1.21
CA ALA A 842 -13.99 3.08 0.13
C ALA A 842 -13.21 3.81 1.23
N ARG A 843 -12.03 4.36 0.89
CA ARG A 843 -11.26 5.23 1.79
C ARG A 843 -11.84 6.65 1.89
N ARG A 844 -13.06 6.88 1.36
CA ARG A 844 -13.73 8.17 1.24
C ARG A 844 -12.86 9.22 0.55
N TRP A 845 -12.06 8.79 -0.43
CA TRP A 845 -11.14 9.68 -1.16
C TRP A 845 -11.82 10.56 -2.21
N PHE A 846 -13.09 10.26 -2.54
CA PHE A 846 -13.87 11.00 -3.54
C PHE A 846 -15.24 11.35 -2.97
#